data_AF-A0A2W0BJR2-F1
#
_entry.id   AF-A0A2W0BJR2-F1
#
_cell.length_a   1.000
_cell.length_b   1.000
_cell.length_c   1.000
_cell.angle_alpha   90.00
_cell.angle_beta   90.00
_cell.angle_gamma   90.00
#
_symmetry.space_group_name_H-M   'P 1'
#
loop_
_entity.id
_entity.type
_entity.pdbx_description
1 polymer ?
#
loop_
_entity_poly.entity_id
_entity_poly.type
_entity_poly.pdbx_seq_one_letter_code
_entity_poly.pdbx_strand_id
1 'polypeptide(L)'
;MRSLKVVFVVSLCSTALFAADDSALHGVYVGDINKSVNPCVNFFDYANGAWRQQNPIPATMVRWSRRWESGETNKEVLHGILEETATQSTKAKPASTDQLVGDYYGACMDEKAVEERGIQPIRPDLELIKSMKSRAGLQKVITHLNEEALFAPFAFGSNPDRHEPTNVIADFEASGLGLPDRDYYFKDDEKSKETRQKYLEHIATVFRLAGSNAADASAAAQTVMKMETSLAGASMTNVELRDPKATDHKMTVADAQKLSPNFQWQRYFSDLRVDSKVPFNIGEPKFLTEVDRQLTTTPIADWKTYLTWHVLRTASPYLSSKFVDEDFAFNQKYLNGAQEMKPRWKRCAESEDNLLGEALGKKYVEKVFPPGAKTRVQEMVKNILAALHDDIQQLTWMSPETKQKALLKLSTFNPKIGYPDKWKDYSSVKIIRSSYMGNVIEASKFAVRDDLNLIGKPVDRGRWGMTPPTSNAYYNPLLNEIVFPAGILVPPLFDVKANDAVNYGSIGPIIGHEISHGFDDQGAQFDEVGRLHDWWTPGDYKTFQTRAQCVVDQFNSYTIEGGMHHNGKLVLGESIGDLGGLRLGYLALEKSMEGNPRPTSVDGFTPEQQYFIAWGQARGDEIRPETQRQMVLTDPHPIGKYRVIGPMSNMPEFQKAFSCKDDDPMVRPADQRCAIW
;
A
#
# COMPACT_ATOMS: atom_id res chain seq x y z
N MET A 1 9.30 -34.74 -76.92
CA MET A 1 9.80 -35.51 -75.77
C MET A 1 11.04 -34.83 -75.22
N ARG A 2 10.94 -34.14 -74.08
CA ARG A 2 12.05 -33.76 -73.19
C ARG A 2 11.46 -33.22 -71.89
N SER A 3 11.70 -33.95 -70.81
CA SER A 3 11.20 -33.71 -69.46
C SER A 3 11.83 -32.46 -68.86
N LEU A 4 11.02 -31.52 -68.36
CA LEU A 4 11.47 -30.38 -67.57
C LEU A 4 11.26 -30.71 -66.08
N LYS A 5 12.37 -30.84 -65.36
CA LYS A 5 12.38 -30.98 -63.89
C LYS A 5 12.03 -29.64 -63.26
N VAL A 6 10.97 -29.60 -62.45
CA VAL A 6 10.65 -28.50 -61.55
C VAL A 6 11.47 -28.67 -60.27
N VAL A 7 12.31 -27.71 -59.95
CA VAL A 7 13.04 -27.64 -58.67
C VAL A 7 12.20 -26.80 -57.70
N PHE A 8 11.77 -27.43 -56.59
CA PHE A 8 11.20 -26.72 -55.44
C PHE A 8 12.33 -26.07 -54.65
N VAL A 9 12.29 -24.75 -54.48
CA VAL A 9 13.14 -24.02 -53.54
C VAL A 9 12.38 -23.94 -52.21
N VAL A 10 12.84 -24.70 -51.21
CA VAL A 10 12.40 -24.58 -49.83
C VAL A 10 13.16 -23.42 -49.21
N SER A 11 12.45 -22.34 -48.86
CA SER A 11 13.00 -21.21 -48.12
C SER A 11 13.07 -21.60 -46.63
N LEU A 12 14.27 -21.85 -46.11
CA LEU A 12 14.50 -22.01 -44.67
C LEU A 12 14.29 -20.64 -44.00
N CYS A 13 13.27 -20.56 -43.16
CA CYS A 13 13.06 -19.45 -42.24
C CYS A 13 14.05 -19.63 -41.08
N SER A 14 15.12 -18.85 -41.07
CA SER A 14 16.09 -18.82 -39.97
C SER A 14 15.43 -18.23 -38.73
N THR A 15 15.23 -19.07 -37.70
CA THR A 15 14.95 -18.63 -36.34
C THR A 15 16.14 -17.81 -35.84
N ALA A 16 15.97 -16.50 -35.69
CA ALA A 16 16.91 -15.66 -34.98
C ALA A 16 16.88 -16.04 -33.50
N LEU A 17 17.83 -16.89 -33.08
CA LEU A 17 18.25 -16.98 -31.69
C LEU A 17 18.71 -15.58 -31.27
N PHE A 18 18.01 -14.96 -30.33
CA PHE A 18 18.52 -13.79 -29.64
C PHE A 18 19.80 -14.20 -28.92
N ALA A 19 20.95 -13.76 -29.44
CA ALA A 19 22.20 -13.82 -28.72
C ALA A 19 22.04 -13.00 -27.44
N ALA A 20 22.25 -13.63 -26.29
CA ALA A 20 22.39 -12.93 -25.03
C ALA A 20 23.58 -11.97 -25.16
N ASP A 21 23.34 -10.70 -24.84
CA ASP A 21 24.37 -9.67 -24.78
C ASP A 21 25.35 -10.05 -23.66
N ASP A 22 26.59 -10.39 -24.01
CA ASP A 22 27.63 -10.95 -23.12
C ASP A 22 28.29 -9.84 -22.26
N SER A 23 27.51 -8.85 -21.83
CA SER A 23 27.96 -7.82 -20.90
C SER A 23 28.10 -8.43 -19.51
N ALA A 24 29.26 -8.27 -18.86
CA ALA A 24 29.46 -8.70 -17.49
C ALA A 24 28.37 -8.13 -16.57
N LEU A 25 27.71 -9.00 -15.81
CA LEU A 25 26.68 -8.61 -14.83
C LEU A 25 27.30 -7.68 -13.78
N HIS A 26 26.61 -6.60 -13.44
CA HIS A 26 27.11 -5.66 -12.43
C HIS A 26 26.79 -6.12 -11.00
N GLY A 27 27.57 -5.62 -10.04
CA GLY A 27 27.34 -5.79 -8.61
C GLY A 27 26.54 -4.65 -7.99
N VAL A 28 26.68 -4.52 -6.66
CA VAL A 28 26.08 -3.44 -5.86
C VAL A 28 26.60 -2.06 -6.26
N TYR A 29 25.88 -1.00 -5.87
CA TYR A 29 26.31 0.37 -6.14
C TYR A 29 27.46 0.77 -5.21
N VAL A 30 28.71 0.50 -5.59
CA VAL A 30 29.91 0.75 -4.74
C VAL A 30 30.02 2.20 -4.28
N GLY A 31 29.59 3.16 -5.12
CA GLY A 31 29.61 4.59 -4.81
C GLY A 31 28.69 5.00 -3.66
N ASP A 32 27.72 4.16 -3.30
CA ASP A 32 26.77 4.43 -2.21
C ASP A 32 27.32 4.05 -0.83
N ILE A 33 28.35 3.20 -0.81
CA ILE A 33 28.89 2.63 0.42
C ILE A 33 29.71 3.68 1.15
N ASN A 34 29.34 3.98 2.39
CA ASN A 34 30.17 4.79 3.28
C ASN A 34 31.29 3.94 3.89
N LYS A 35 32.44 3.89 3.20
CA LYS A 35 33.62 3.12 3.64
C LYS A 35 34.28 3.63 4.92
N SER A 36 33.87 4.80 5.45
CA SER A 36 34.35 5.32 6.73
C SER A 36 33.65 4.69 7.94
N VAL A 37 32.55 3.97 7.72
CA VAL A 37 31.77 3.32 8.77
C VAL A 37 32.02 1.81 8.76
N ASN A 38 32.14 1.23 9.96
CA ASN A 38 32.25 -0.21 10.11
C ASN A 38 30.86 -0.88 9.90
N PRO A 39 30.71 -1.85 8.99
CA PRO A 39 29.45 -2.56 8.76
C PRO A 39 28.90 -3.24 10.02
N CYS A 40 29.76 -3.65 10.96
CA CYS A 40 29.37 -4.27 12.22
C CYS A 40 28.89 -3.27 13.29
N VAL A 41 29.04 -1.96 13.04
CA VAL A 41 28.59 -0.90 13.96
C VAL A 41 27.31 -0.24 13.47
N ASN A 42 27.23 0.10 12.19
CA ASN A 42 26.04 0.72 11.61
C ASN A 42 25.94 0.37 10.13
N PHE A 43 25.28 -0.75 9.84
CA PHE A 43 25.17 -1.24 8.48
C PHE A 43 24.30 -0.33 7.58
N PHE A 44 23.31 0.34 8.15
CA PHE A 44 22.49 1.30 7.42
C PHE A 44 23.34 2.44 6.85
N ASP A 45 24.25 3.02 7.64
CA ASP A 45 25.15 4.05 7.13
C ASP A 45 26.26 3.47 6.23
N TYR A 46 26.80 2.29 6.56
CA TYR A 46 27.79 1.63 5.72
C TYR A 46 27.27 1.37 4.30
N ALA A 47 26.09 0.75 4.15
CA ALA A 47 25.61 0.27 2.86
C ALA A 47 25.17 1.40 1.91
N ASN A 48 24.60 2.48 2.45
CA ASN A 48 24.02 3.55 1.62
C ASN A 48 24.21 4.98 2.12
N GLY A 49 25.00 5.20 3.17
CA GLY A 49 25.21 6.51 3.78
C GLY A 49 25.84 7.53 2.81
N ALA A 50 26.74 7.09 1.93
CA ALA A 50 27.34 7.99 0.93
C ALA A 50 26.29 8.43 -0.10
N TRP A 51 25.37 7.55 -0.50
CA TRP A 51 24.25 7.90 -1.38
C TRP A 51 23.32 8.90 -0.71
N ARG A 52 22.90 8.66 0.54
CA ARG A 52 22.00 9.57 1.28
C ARG A 52 22.60 10.97 1.47
N GLN A 53 23.92 11.06 1.68
CA GLN A 53 24.62 12.36 1.77
C GLN A 53 24.63 13.12 0.43
N GLN A 54 24.77 12.41 -0.69
CA GLN A 54 24.80 13.00 -2.03
C GLN A 54 23.40 13.29 -2.59
N ASN A 55 22.38 12.61 -2.06
CA ASN A 55 21.00 12.69 -2.50
C ASN A 55 20.10 13.08 -1.32
N PRO A 56 20.13 14.35 -0.87
CA PRO A 56 19.24 14.81 0.19
C PRO A 56 17.77 14.68 -0.25
N ILE A 57 16.85 14.51 0.71
CA ILE A 57 15.42 14.39 0.41
C ILE A 57 14.96 15.61 -0.41
N PRO A 58 14.47 15.42 -1.66
CA PRO A 58 13.95 16.50 -2.47
C PRO A 58 12.87 17.30 -1.73
N ALA A 59 12.76 18.60 -2.01
CA ALA A 59 11.81 19.47 -1.32
C ALA A 59 10.35 18.98 -1.44
N THR A 60 10.02 18.33 -2.54
CA THR A 60 8.69 17.77 -2.83
C THR A 60 8.43 16.39 -2.23
N MET A 61 9.44 15.80 -1.60
CA MET A 61 9.40 14.44 -1.05
C MET A 61 9.55 14.47 0.47
N VAL A 62 9.03 13.43 1.10
CA VAL A 62 9.05 13.26 2.57
C VAL A 62 9.95 12.12 3.02
N ARG A 63 10.34 11.26 2.06
CA ARG A 63 11.30 10.19 2.19
C ARG A 63 12.06 10.01 0.88
N TRP A 64 13.30 9.54 0.95
CA TRP A 64 14.16 9.38 -0.22
C TRP A 64 15.14 8.21 -0.09
N SER A 65 15.24 7.44 -1.16
CA SER A 65 16.19 6.34 -1.39
C SER A 65 16.23 6.03 -2.89
N ARG A 66 17.13 5.14 -3.31
CA ARG A 66 17.11 4.63 -4.69
C ARG A 66 15.77 3.99 -5.07
N ARG A 67 15.08 3.35 -4.12
CA ARG A 67 13.73 2.81 -4.35
C ARG A 67 12.75 3.94 -4.65
N TRP A 68 12.77 5.01 -3.86
CA TRP A 68 11.89 6.17 -4.09
C TRP A 68 12.21 6.87 -5.41
N GLU A 69 13.49 7.02 -5.74
CA GLU A 69 13.95 7.56 -7.03
C GLU A 69 13.46 6.72 -8.22
N SER A 70 13.49 5.39 -8.10
CA SER A 70 12.95 4.49 -9.11
C SER A 70 11.44 4.65 -9.29
N GLY A 71 10.69 4.80 -8.19
CA GLY A 71 9.27 5.14 -8.23
C GLY A 71 8.99 6.47 -8.93
N GLU A 72 9.85 7.48 -8.77
CA GLU A 72 9.74 8.73 -9.51
C GLU A 72 10.05 8.53 -11.00
N THR A 73 10.99 7.66 -11.35
CA THR A 73 11.28 7.30 -12.74
C THR A 73 10.08 6.63 -13.42
N ASN A 74 9.33 5.77 -12.71
CA ASN A 74 8.09 5.23 -13.23
C ASN A 74 7.09 6.33 -13.58
N LYS A 75 6.98 7.37 -12.75
CA LYS A 75 6.09 8.51 -13.00
C LYS A 75 6.53 9.34 -14.20
N GLU A 76 7.83 9.46 -14.48
CA GLU A 76 8.32 10.09 -15.72
C GLU A 76 7.90 9.28 -16.97
N VAL A 77 7.92 7.94 -16.89
CA VAL A 77 7.40 7.09 -17.98
C VAL A 77 5.90 7.32 -18.18
N LEU A 78 5.14 7.37 -17.08
CA LEU A 78 3.71 7.72 -17.14
C LEU A 78 3.52 9.10 -17.76
N HIS A 79 4.29 10.10 -17.34
CA HIS A 79 4.22 11.46 -17.89
C HIS A 79 4.38 11.45 -19.42
N GLY A 80 5.39 10.76 -19.95
CA GLY A 80 5.57 10.63 -21.40
C GLY A 80 4.38 9.97 -22.11
N ILE A 81 3.77 8.94 -21.51
CA ILE A 81 2.53 8.31 -22.04
C ILE A 81 1.36 9.29 -22.01
N LEU A 82 1.22 10.06 -20.93
CA LEU A 82 0.13 11.00 -20.72
C LEU A 82 0.20 12.20 -21.67
N GLU A 83 1.39 12.76 -21.89
CA GLU A 83 1.59 13.81 -22.90
C GLU A 83 1.24 13.32 -24.30
N GLU A 84 1.70 12.11 -24.66
CA GLU A 84 1.40 11.51 -25.96
C GLU A 84 -0.12 11.30 -26.13
N THR A 85 -0.77 10.66 -25.18
CA THR A 85 -2.22 10.38 -25.24
C THR A 85 -3.06 11.64 -25.18
N ALA A 86 -2.68 12.65 -24.39
CA ALA A 86 -3.42 13.90 -24.29
C ALA A 86 -3.40 14.75 -25.57
N THR A 87 -2.35 14.62 -26.41
CA THR A 87 -2.33 15.26 -27.74
C THR A 87 -3.19 14.52 -28.76
N GLN A 88 -3.35 13.21 -28.59
CA GLN A 88 -4.09 12.33 -29.52
C GLN A 88 -5.56 12.15 -29.15
N SER A 89 -5.95 12.44 -27.90
CA SER A 89 -7.27 12.10 -27.34
C SER A 89 -8.45 12.67 -28.15
N THR A 90 -8.30 13.87 -28.72
CA THR A 90 -9.34 14.52 -29.55
C THR A 90 -9.65 13.77 -30.86
N LYS A 91 -8.73 12.89 -31.31
CA LYS A 91 -8.88 12.03 -32.49
C LYS A 91 -9.12 10.57 -32.13
N ALA A 92 -8.99 10.23 -30.84
CA ALA A 92 -9.18 8.87 -30.36
C ALA A 92 -10.66 8.46 -30.42
N LYS A 93 -10.91 7.15 -30.48
CA LYS A 93 -12.28 6.63 -30.43
C LYS A 93 -12.91 7.00 -29.08
N PRO A 94 -14.18 7.46 -29.03
CA PRO A 94 -14.86 7.73 -27.77
C PRO A 94 -14.81 6.53 -26.82
N ALA A 95 -14.57 6.78 -25.53
CA ALA A 95 -14.44 5.77 -24.47
C ALA A 95 -13.31 4.73 -24.69
N SER A 96 -12.36 5.01 -25.59
CA SER A 96 -11.12 4.24 -25.66
C SER A 96 -10.15 4.65 -24.56
N THR A 97 -9.21 3.76 -24.21
CA THR A 97 -8.13 4.06 -23.26
C THR A 97 -7.40 5.36 -23.60
N ASP A 98 -7.09 5.61 -24.88
CA ASP A 98 -6.40 6.83 -25.32
C ASP A 98 -7.21 8.09 -25.05
N GLN A 99 -8.52 8.05 -25.27
CA GLN A 99 -9.40 9.18 -25.00
C GLN A 99 -9.55 9.40 -23.49
N LEU A 100 -9.86 8.34 -22.74
CA LEU A 100 -10.08 8.41 -21.30
C LEU A 100 -8.84 8.97 -20.59
N VAL A 101 -7.68 8.39 -20.87
CA VAL A 101 -6.44 8.76 -20.19
C VAL A 101 -5.96 10.16 -20.64
N GLY A 102 -5.96 10.40 -21.96
CA GLY A 102 -5.52 11.68 -22.50
C GLY A 102 -6.41 12.88 -22.11
N ASP A 103 -7.72 12.68 -21.99
CA ASP A 103 -8.63 13.77 -21.57
C ASP A 103 -8.67 13.98 -20.06
N TYR A 104 -8.46 12.95 -19.24
CA TYR A 104 -8.34 13.11 -17.80
C TYR A 104 -7.09 13.95 -17.47
N TYR A 105 -5.93 13.53 -18.00
CA TYR A 105 -4.69 14.27 -17.84
C TYR A 105 -4.78 15.68 -18.42
N GLY A 106 -5.35 15.83 -19.62
CA GLY A 106 -5.57 17.13 -20.26
C GLY A 106 -6.46 18.07 -19.43
N ALA A 107 -7.52 17.55 -18.80
CA ALA A 107 -8.37 18.33 -17.90
C ALA A 107 -7.64 18.75 -16.63
N CYS A 108 -6.82 17.86 -16.06
CA CYS A 108 -6.02 18.16 -14.88
C CYS A 108 -4.98 19.25 -15.16
N MET A 109 -4.33 19.21 -16.31
CA MET A 109 -3.28 20.16 -16.70
C MET A 109 -3.80 21.55 -17.10
N ASP A 110 -5.09 21.71 -17.40
CA ASP A 110 -5.69 23.01 -17.71
C ASP A 110 -5.92 23.84 -16.43
N GLU A 111 -4.85 24.46 -15.94
CA GLU A 111 -4.87 25.25 -14.70
C GLU A 111 -5.89 26.37 -14.77
N LYS A 112 -5.98 27.05 -15.91
CA LYS A 112 -6.90 28.17 -16.11
C LYS A 112 -8.34 27.69 -15.95
N ALA A 113 -8.72 26.58 -16.58
CA ALA A 113 -10.05 26.02 -16.47
C ALA A 113 -10.40 25.58 -15.04
N VAL A 114 -9.42 25.08 -14.28
CA VAL A 114 -9.59 24.70 -12.86
C VAL A 114 -9.74 25.95 -11.98
N GLU A 115 -8.90 26.97 -12.16
CA GLU A 115 -9.00 28.23 -11.42
C GLU A 115 -10.34 28.94 -11.65
N GLU A 116 -10.80 29.03 -12.91
CA GLU A 116 -12.07 29.64 -13.28
C GLU A 116 -13.28 28.91 -12.66
N ARG A 117 -13.19 27.58 -12.53
CA ARG A 117 -14.24 26.76 -11.89
C ARG A 117 -14.23 26.88 -10.38
N GLY A 118 -13.08 27.09 -9.74
CA GLY A 118 -12.98 27.21 -8.29
C GLY A 118 -13.73 26.07 -7.58
N ILE A 119 -14.66 26.42 -6.69
CA ILE A 119 -15.49 25.47 -5.93
C ILE A 119 -16.73 24.95 -6.69
N GLN A 120 -17.06 25.51 -7.87
CA GLN A 120 -18.30 25.18 -8.59
C GLN A 120 -18.54 23.67 -8.80
N PRO A 121 -17.52 22.83 -9.10
CA PRO A 121 -17.74 21.42 -9.38
C PRO A 121 -18.40 20.62 -8.25
N ILE A 122 -18.19 21.01 -6.99
CA ILE A 122 -18.75 20.31 -5.81
C ILE A 122 -20.00 20.98 -5.23
N ARG A 123 -20.49 22.06 -5.86
CA ARG A 123 -21.73 22.72 -5.42
C ARG A 123 -22.95 21.79 -5.36
N PRO A 124 -23.14 20.82 -6.28
CA PRO A 124 -24.25 19.87 -6.17
C PRO A 124 -24.27 19.15 -4.81
N ASP A 125 -23.12 18.69 -4.31
CA ASP A 125 -23.03 17.97 -3.03
C ASP A 125 -23.26 18.91 -1.85
N LEU A 126 -22.71 20.12 -1.90
CA LEU A 126 -22.93 21.14 -0.87
C LEU A 126 -24.41 21.55 -0.76
N GLU A 127 -25.10 21.71 -1.88
CA GLU A 127 -26.54 22.02 -1.88
C GLU A 127 -27.38 20.81 -1.44
N LEU A 128 -26.98 19.59 -1.79
CA LEU A 128 -27.60 18.37 -1.29
C LEU A 128 -27.52 18.30 0.25
N ILE A 129 -26.32 18.51 0.83
CA ILE A 129 -26.10 18.57 2.28
C ILE A 129 -26.96 19.68 2.90
N LYS A 130 -26.94 20.88 2.33
CA LYS A 130 -27.70 22.03 2.83
C LYS A 130 -29.21 21.79 2.83
N SER A 131 -29.72 21.06 1.84
CA SER A 131 -31.15 20.75 1.70
C SER A 131 -31.69 19.75 2.73
N MET A 132 -30.79 19.02 3.42
CA MET A 132 -31.13 18.02 4.44
C MET A 132 -31.91 18.63 5.62
N LYS A 133 -32.99 17.97 6.06
CA LYS A 133 -33.85 18.44 7.17
C LYS A 133 -34.16 17.38 8.22
N SER A 134 -33.77 16.14 8.00
CA SER A 134 -34.17 15.01 8.83
C SER A 134 -33.11 13.90 8.78
N ARG A 135 -33.23 12.93 9.69
CA ARG A 135 -32.39 11.73 9.73
C ARG A 135 -32.45 10.92 8.42
N ALA A 136 -33.64 10.80 7.82
CA ALA A 136 -33.78 10.16 6.51
C ALA A 136 -33.07 10.95 5.40
N GLY A 137 -33.09 12.29 5.49
CA GLY A 137 -32.28 13.14 4.61
C GLY A 137 -30.79 12.91 4.81
N LEU A 138 -30.34 12.84 6.07
CA LEU A 138 -28.94 12.55 6.42
C LEU A 138 -28.45 11.23 5.85
N GLN A 139 -29.21 10.16 6.05
CA GLN A 139 -28.84 8.88 5.48
C GLN A 139 -28.75 8.94 3.95
N LYS A 140 -29.68 9.63 3.27
CA LYS A 140 -29.60 9.80 1.81
C LYS A 140 -28.32 10.53 1.38
N VAL A 141 -27.90 11.55 2.13
CA VAL A 141 -26.64 12.26 1.84
C VAL A 141 -25.44 11.36 2.09
N ILE A 142 -25.39 10.62 3.20
CA ILE A 142 -24.32 9.65 3.48
C ILE A 142 -24.22 8.62 2.35
N THR A 143 -25.34 8.05 1.91
CA THR A 143 -25.35 7.10 0.78
C THR A 143 -24.82 7.73 -0.50
N HIS A 144 -25.27 8.94 -0.84
CA HIS A 144 -24.81 9.65 -2.04
C HIS A 144 -23.29 9.89 -1.99
N LEU A 145 -22.76 10.36 -0.86
CA LEU A 145 -21.32 10.60 -0.71
C LEU A 145 -20.52 9.28 -0.82
N ASN A 146 -21.01 8.19 -0.23
CA ASN A 146 -20.38 6.88 -0.38
C ASN A 146 -20.37 6.38 -1.84
N GLU A 147 -21.38 6.71 -2.66
CA GLU A 147 -21.34 6.43 -4.11
C GLU A 147 -20.21 7.16 -4.85
N GLU A 148 -19.74 8.29 -4.30
CA GLU A 148 -18.66 9.11 -4.87
C GLU A 148 -17.30 8.85 -4.21
N ALA A 149 -17.15 7.74 -3.46
CA ALA A 149 -15.98 7.40 -2.65
C ALA A 149 -15.66 8.41 -1.53
N LEU A 150 -16.65 9.19 -1.10
CA LEU A 150 -16.59 10.10 0.05
C LEU A 150 -17.11 9.39 1.31
N PHE A 151 -16.26 8.59 1.92
CA PHE A 151 -16.60 7.74 3.07
C PHE A 151 -16.65 8.51 4.40
N ALA A 152 -17.83 8.97 4.79
CA ALA A 152 -18.07 9.57 6.10
C ALA A 152 -19.51 9.32 6.58
N PRO A 153 -19.73 8.84 7.83
CA PRO A 153 -18.73 8.60 8.86
C PRO A 153 -18.06 7.21 8.78
N PHE A 154 -18.44 6.33 7.86
CA PHE A 154 -17.85 4.99 7.74
C PHE A 154 -17.48 4.69 6.29
N ALA A 155 -16.52 3.77 6.12
CA ALA A 155 -16.17 3.21 4.82
C ALA A 155 -16.99 1.94 4.54
N PHE A 156 -17.14 1.63 3.27
CA PHE A 156 -17.92 0.50 2.78
C PHE A 156 -17.34 0.00 1.47
N GLY A 157 -17.10 -1.30 1.38
CA GLY A 157 -16.57 -1.93 0.18
C GLY A 157 -16.83 -3.43 0.14
N SER A 158 -16.26 -4.10 -0.85
CA SER A 158 -16.31 -5.55 -1.00
C SER A 158 -15.05 -6.23 -0.47
N ASN A 159 -15.21 -7.41 0.14
CA ASN A 159 -14.10 -8.22 0.63
C ASN A 159 -14.47 -9.71 0.52
N PRO A 160 -13.54 -10.65 0.25
CA PRO A 160 -13.85 -12.06 0.43
C PRO A 160 -14.31 -12.35 1.87
N ASP A 161 -15.26 -13.26 2.01
CA ASP A 161 -15.75 -13.69 3.31
C ASP A 161 -14.65 -14.45 4.06
N ARG A 162 -14.35 -14.02 5.29
CA ARG A 162 -13.31 -14.61 6.14
C ARG A 162 -13.60 -16.08 6.48
N HIS A 163 -14.86 -16.52 6.45
CA HIS A 163 -15.27 -17.90 6.75
C HIS A 163 -15.50 -18.74 5.49
N GLU A 164 -15.83 -18.08 4.38
CA GLU A 164 -16.10 -18.67 3.07
C GLU A 164 -15.37 -17.90 1.95
N PRO A 165 -14.03 -17.95 1.88
CA PRO A 165 -13.19 -17.09 1.03
C PRO A 165 -13.37 -17.31 -0.49
N THR A 166 -14.34 -18.14 -0.89
CA THR A 166 -14.81 -18.27 -2.27
C THR A 166 -15.92 -17.27 -2.62
N ASN A 167 -16.52 -16.61 -1.63
CA ASN A 167 -17.64 -15.67 -1.77
C ASN A 167 -17.19 -14.27 -1.37
N VAL A 168 -17.74 -13.25 -2.03
CA VAL A 168 -17.52 -11.84 -1.67
C VAL A 168 -18.71 -11.30 -0.88
N ILE A 169 -18.42 -10.67 0.24
CA ILE A 169 -19.39 -9.97 1.09
C ILE A 169 -19.07 -8.48 1.15
N ALA A 170 -20.00 -7.72 1.71
CA ALA A 170 -19.76 -6.34 2.10
C ALA A 170 -18.92 -6.28 3.40
N ASP A 171 -18.04 -5.30 3.51
CA ASP A 171 -17.26 -4.98 4.72
C ASP A 171 -17.42 -3.49 5.07
N PHE A 172 -17.56 -3.18 6.35
CA PHE A 172 -17.73 -1.83 6.89
C PHE A 172 -16.67 -1.55 7.94
N GLU A 173 -15.98 -0.43 7.78
CA GLU A 173 -14.88 -0.01 8.66
C GLU A 173 -15.12 1.40 9.20
N ALA A 174 -14.54 1.72 10.35
CA ALA A 174 -14.59 3.10 10.85
C ALA A 174 -13.90 4.05 9.87
N SER A 175 -14.45 5.24 9.73
CA SER A 175 -13.87 6.29 8.90
C SER A 175 -14.27 7.66 9.46
N GLY A 176 -14.20 8.70 8.63
CA GLY A 176 -14.75 10.00 9.01
C GLY A 176 -13.88 10.81 9.98
N LEU A 177 -12.61 10.46 10.15
CA LEU A 177 -11.63 11.29 10.88
C LEU A 177 -10.80 12.12 9.90
N GLY A 178 -10.43 13.35 10.29
CA GLY A 178 -9.57 14.22 9.50
C GLY A 178 -8.09 14.27 9.94
N LEU A 179 -7.77 13.74 11.12
CA LEU A 179 -6.39 13.50 11.56
C LEU A 179 -5.94 12.05 11.24
N PRO A 180 -4.62 11.77 11.17
CA PRO A 180 -4.11 10.49 10.68
C PRO A 180 -4.50 9.24 11.47
N ASP A 181 -4.81 9.38 12.75
CA ASP A 181 -5.16 8.27 13.64
C ASP A 181 -5.98 8.77 14.85
N ARG A 182 -6.75 7.88 15.48
CA ARG A 182 -7.58 8.20 16.64
C ARG A 182 -6.79 8.81 17.81
N ASP A 183 -5.53 8.41 18.01
CA ASP A 183 -4.74 8.87 19.15
C ASP A 183 -4.34 10.35 19.02
N TYR A 184 -4.37 10.94 17.82
CA TYR A 184 -4.17 12.38 17.64
C TYR A 184 -5.22 13.23 18.37
N TYR A 185 -6.42 12.66 18.62
CA TYR A 185 -7.49 13.34 19.35
C TYR A 185 -7.31 13.28 20.88
N PHE A 186 -6.50 12.33 21.39
CA PHE A 186 -6.42 12.03 22.82
C PHE A 186 -5.04 12.23 23.45
N LYS A 187 -3.95 12.19 22.67
CA LYS A 187 -2.60 12.35 23.23
C LYS A 187 -2.37 13.76 23.78
N ASP A 188 -1.81 13.84 24.98
CA ASP A 188 -1.63 15.10 25.72
C ASP A 188 -0.23 15.70 25.63
N ASP A 189 0.66 15.13 24.81
CA ASP A 189 1.96 15.76 24.53
C ASP A 189 1.79 17.07 23.76
N GLU A 190 2.77 17.96 23.91
CA GLU A 190 2.71 19.31 23.34
C GLU A 190 2.55 19.30 21.82
N LYS A 191 3.20 18.36 21.11
CA LYS A 191 3.07 18.26 19.66
C LYS A 191 1.67 17.81 19.24
N SER A 192 1.04 16.90 19.99
CA SER A 192 -0.34 16.49 19.74
C SER A 192 -1.35 17.61 19.99
N LYS A 193 -1.17 18.42 21.05
CA LYS A 193 -2.00 19.63 21.28
C LYS A 193 -1.85 20.65 20.16
N GLU A 194 -0.62 20.94 19.75
CA GLU A 194 -0.31 21.82 18.63
C GLU A 194 -0.95 21.31 17.32
N THR A 195 -0.90 20.00 17.08
CA THR A 195 -1.50 19.39 15.88
C THR A 195 -3.01 19.58 15.86
N ARG A 196 -3.71 19.38 16.99
CA ARG A 196 -5.16 19.64 17.09
C ARG A 196 -5.50 21.12 16.85
N GLN A 197 -4.67 22.04 17.37
CA GLN A 197 -4.85 23.46 17.13
C GLN A 197 -4.66 23.82 15.65
N LYS A 198 -3.61 23.28 15.00
CA LYS A 198 -3.36 23.47 13.57
C LYS A 198 -4.46 22.87 12.70
N TYR A 199 -5.05 21.77 13.14
CA TYR A 199 -6.17 21.15 12.46
C TYR A 199 -7.43 22.01 12.50
N LEU A 200 -7.75 22.62 13.65
CA LEU A 200 -8.85 23.60 13.75
C LEU A 200 -8.64 24.81 12.83
N GLU A 201 -7.41 25.33 12.76
CA GLU A 201 -7.04 26.43 11.86
C GLU A 201 -7.21 26.04 10.38
N HIS A 202 -6.82 24.82 10.03
CA HIS A 202 -6.97 24.27 8.69
C HIS A 202 -8.44 24.16 8.29
N ILE A 203 -9.27 23.51 9.12
CA ILE A 203 -10.71 23.39 8.87
C ILE A 203 -11.34 24.78 8.67
N ALA A 204 -11.07 25.71 9.61
CA ALA A 204 -11.62 27.07 9.52
C ALA A 204 -11.14 27.80 8.25
N THR A 205 -9.92 27.57 7.79
CA THR A 205 -9.42 28.18 6.56
C THR A 205 -10.15 27.63 5.33
N VAL A 206 -10.35 26.32 5.25
CA VAL A 206 -11.10 25.70 4.15
C VAL A 206 -12.56 26.17 4.12
N PHE A 207 -13.24 26.31 5.27
CA PHE A 207 -14.59 26.88 5.33
C PHE A 207 -14.63 28.35 4.86
N ARG A 208 -13.62 29.16 5.19
CA ARG A 208 -13.53 30.54 4.67
C ARG A 208 -13.34 30.56 3.16
N LEU A 209 -12.53 29.66 2.60
CA LEU A 209 -12.37 29.51 1.16
C LEU A 209 -13.70 29.11 0.48
N ALA A 210 -14.52 28.33 1.18
CA ALA A 210 -15.87 27.97 0.74
C ALA A 210 -16.93 29.08 0.92
N GLY A 211 -16.56 30.22 1.52
CA GLY A 211 -17.40 31.41 1.63
C GLY A 211 -18.00 31.68 3.02
N SER A 212 -17.65 30.91 4.05
CA SER A 212 -18.02 31.22 5.44
C SER A 212 -17.29 32.46 5.95
N ASN A 213 -17.94 33.27 6.78
CA ASN A 213 -17.24 34.32 7.54
C ASN A 213 -16.36 33.69 8.65
N ALA A 214 -15.49 34.51 9.26
CA ALA A 214 -14.52 34.02 10.24
C ALA A 214 -15.15 33.36 11.49
N ALA A 215 -16.27 33.90 11.98
CA ALA A 215 -16.94 33.36 13.16
C ALA A 215 -17.59 32.00 12.85
N ASP A 216 -18.30 31.91 11.72
CA ASP A 216 -18.95 30.68 11.28
C ASP A 216 -17.93 29.58 10.97
N ALA A 217 -16.81 29.93 10.33
CA ALA A 217 -15.75 28.99 10.02
C ALA A 217 -15.06 28.43 11.29
N SER A 218 -14.83 29.28 12.30
CA SER A 218 -14.29 28.84 13.59
C SER A 218 -15.27 27.93 14.34
N ALA A 219 -16.55 28.29 14.36
CA ALA A 219 -17.59 27.45 14.94
C ALA A 219 -17.69 26.09 14.20
N ALA A 220 -17.60 26.10 12.87
CA ALA A 220 -17.60 24.89 12.06
C ALA A 220 -16.43 23.96 12.41
N ALA A 221 -15.22 24.51 12.56
CA ALA A 221 -14.04 23.75 12.98
C ALA A 221 -14.24 23.08 14.35
N GLN A 222 -14.82 23.79 15.32
CA GLN A 222 -15.13 23.21 16.64
C GLN A 222 -16.17 22.10 16.56
N THR A 223 -17.21 22.26 15.75
CA THR A 223 -18.22 21.22 15.53
C THR A 223 -17.61 19.97 14.91
N VAL A 224 -16.78 20.12 13.87
CA VAL A 224 -16.06 18.99 13.24
C VAL A 224 -15.20 18.27 14.27
N MET A 225 -14.32 19.01 14.97
CA MET A 225 -13.41 18.44 15.96
C MET A 225 -14.16 17.67 17.06
N LYS A 226 -15.29 18.21 17.55
CA LYS A 226 -16.12 17.55 18.56
C LYS A 226 -16.70 16.23 18.05
N MET A 227 -17.24 16.21 16.83
CA MET A 227 -17.82 15.00 16.24
C MET A 227 -16.74 13.95 15.99
N GLU A 228 -15.63 14.35 15.36
CA GLU A 228 -14.50 13.45 15.08
C GLU A 228 -13.88 12.88 16.37
N THR A 229 -13.75 13.69 17.43
CA THR A 229 -13.24 13.19 18.74
C THR A 229 -14.15 12.11 19.33
N SER A 230 -15.47 12.26 19.20
CA SER A 230 -16.43 11.26 19.68
C SER A 230 -16.33 9.97 18.86
N LEU A 231 -16.20 10.08 17.54
CA LEU A 231 -16.01 8.95 16.64
C LEU A 231 -14.68 8.22 16.91
N ALA A 232 -13.58 8.96 17.02
CA ALA A 232 -12.25 8.43 17.37
C ALA A 232 -12.26 7.69 18.73
N GLY A 233 -13.09 8.13 19.67
CA GLY A 233 -13.25 7.49 20.97
C GLY A 233 -13.91 6.10 20.88
N ALA A 234 -14.71 5.86 19.85
CA ALA A 234 -15.36 4.59 19.58
C ALA A 234 -14.61 3.71 18.56
N SER A 235 -13.63 4.27 17.85
CA SER A 235 -12.73 3.52 16.95
C SER A 235 -11.73 2.66 17.71
N MET A 236 -11.36 1.52 17.13
CA MET A 236 -10.27 0.65 17.56
C MET A 236 -8.91 1.34 17.32
N THR A 237 -7.94 1.01 18.16
CA THR A 237 -6.53 1.40 17.94
C THR A 237 -5.94 0.61 16.77
N ASN A 238 -4.89 1.14 16.13
CA ASN A 238 -4.17 0.41 15.07
C ASN A 238 -3.62 -0.95 15.54
N VAL A 239 -3.33 -1.13 16.83
CA VAL A 239 -2.93 -2.44 17.37
C VAL A 239 -4.11 -3.41 17.44
N GLU A 240 -5.29 -2.95 17.83
CA GLU A 240 -6.49 -3.80 17.87
C GLU A 240 -6.95 -4.17 16.46
N LEU A 241 -6.85 -3.25 15.48
CA LEU A 241 -7.21 -3.50 14.08
C LEU A 241 -6.38 -4.60 13.42
N ARG A 242 -5.19 -4.90 13.95
CA ARG A 242 -4.31 -5.97 13.47
C ARG A 242 -4.81 -7.37 13.84
N ASP A 243 -5.73 -7.53 14.80
CA ASP A 243 -6.28 -8.85 15.12
C ASP A 243 -7.44 -9.17 14.16
N PRO A 244 -7.29 -10.15 13.24
CA PRO A 244 -8.35 -10.50 12.29
C PRO A 244 -9.65 -10.96 12.96
N LYS A 245 -9.58 -11.50 14.18
CA LYS A 245 -10.76 -11.92 14.95
C LYS A 245 -11.47 -10.72 15.58
N ALA A 246 -10.73 -9.68 15.95
CA ALA A 246 -11.29 -8.49 16.57
C ALA A 246 -12.10 -7.64 15.59
N THR A 247 -11.94 -7.86 14.28
CA THR A 247 -12.67 -7.15 13.21
C THR A 247 -13.63 -8.06 12.43
N ASP A 248 -13.89 -9.28 12.93
CA ASP A 248 -14.75 -10.28 12.29
C ASP A 248 -16.11 -10.38 13.00
N HIS A 249 -17.08 -9.61 12.50
CA HIS A 249 -18.45 -9.58 13.01
C HIS A 249 -19.44 -9.71 11.85
N LYS A 250 -19.45 -10.87 11.20
CA LYS A 250 -20.43 -11.19 10.16
C LYS A 250 -21.85 -11.12 10.72
N MET A 251 -22.74 -10.38 10.04
CA MET A 251 -24.10 -10.15 10.48
C MET A 251 -25.09 -10.07 9.33
N THR A 252 -26.36 -10.29 9.67
CA THR A 252 -27.49 -10.01 8.76
C THR A 252 -27.93 -8.56 8.90
N VAL A 253 -28.70 -8.08 7.93
CA VAL A 253 -29.33 -6.75 8.05
C VAL A 253 -30.20 -6.63 9.31
N ALA A 254 -30.89 -7.71 9.71
CA ALA A 254 -31.72 -7.70 10.90
C ALA A 254 -30.90 -7.52 12.19
N ASP A 255 -29.68 -8.07 12.23
CA ASP A 255 -28.78 -7.91 13.37
C ASP A 255 -28.13 -6.53 13.39
N ALA A 256 -27.69 -6.03 12.22
CA ALA A 256 -27.21 -4.65 12.09
C ALA A 256 -28.27 -3.62 12.50
N GLN A 257 -29.53 -3.88 12.19
CA GLN A 257 -30.65 -3.02 12.60
C GLN A 257 -30.86 -3.02 14.12
N LYS A 258 -30.50 -4.09 14.85
CA LYS A 258 -30.51 -4.07 16.33
C LYS A 258 -29.36 -3.24 16.89
N LEU A 259 -28.20 -3.29 16.24
CA LEU A 259 -26.99 -2.57 16.65
C LEU A 259 -27.09 -1.05 16.37
N SER A 260 -27.70 -0.68 15.24
CA SER A 260 -27.92 0.71 14.81
C SER A 260 -29.38 0.93 14.35
N PRO A 261 -30.33 0.99 15.30
CA PRO A 261 -31.76 1.06 15.01
C PRO A 261 -32.22 2.31 14.24
N ASN A 262 -31.39 3.35 14.18
CA ASN A 262 -31.70 4.61 13.53
C ASN A 262 -31.14 4.73 12.10
N PHE A 263 -30.40 3.72 11.64
CA PHE A 263 -29.91 3.61 10.26
C PHE A 263 -30.73 2.59 9.46
N GLN A 264 -31.25 2.97 8.29
CA GLN A 264 -32.12 2.12 7.47
C GLN A 264 -31.29 1.24 6.52
N TRP A 265 -30.76 0.12 7.01
CA TRP A 265 -29.83 -0.73 6.27
C TRP A 265 -30.37 -1.29 4.96
N GLN A 266 -31.61 -1.79 4.92
CA GLN A 266 -32.21 -2.30 3.69
C GLN A 266 -32.25 -1.23 2.59
N ARG A 267 -32.55 0.01 2.99
CA ARG A 267 -32.56 1.14 2.06
C ARG A 267 -31.15 1.49 1.62
N TYR A 268 -30.17 1.52 2.53
CA TYR A 268 -28.78 1.80 2.19
C TYR A 268 -28.25 0.84 1.11
N PHE A 269 -28.43 -0.47 1.30
CA PHE A 269 -28.04 -1.47 0.30
C PHE A 269 -28.84 -1.34 -1.01
N SER A 270 -30.15 -1.09 -0.93
CA SER A 270 -30.99 -0.92 -2.13
C SER A 270 -30.57 0.30 -2.96
N ASP A 271 -30.27 1.43 -2.32
CA ASP A 271 -29.85 2.65 -3.00
C ASP A 271 -28.49 2.42 -3.70
N LEU A 272 -27.58 1.66 -3.08
CA LEU A 272 -26.29 1.25 -3.65
C LEU A 272 -26.35 0.04 -4.61
N ARG A 273 -27.54 -0.53 -4.85
CA ARG A 273 -27.76 -1.71 -5.71
C ARG A 273 -27.02 -2.97 -5.26
N VAL A 274 -26.83 -3.11 -3.95
CA VAL A 274 -26.22 -4.29 -3.32
C VAL A 274 -27.33 -5.20 -2.76
N ASP A 275 -27.20 -6.51 -2.92
CA ASP A 275 -28.19 -7.46 -2.38
C ASP A 275 -28.10 -7.54 -0.86
N SER A 276 -29.06 -6.90 -0.19
CA SER A 276 -29.21 -6.90 1.27
C SER A 276 -29.45 -8.28 1.91
N LYS A 277 -29.66 -9.34 1.12
CA LYS A 277 -29.76 -10.72 1.63
C LYS A 277 -28.40 -11.36 1.90
N VAL A 278 -27.35 -10.84 1.27
CA VAL A 278 -25.98 -11.31 1.50
C VAL A 278 -25.54 -10.81 2.88
N PRO A 279 -25.13 -11.69 3.82
CA PRO A 279 -24.53 -11.25 5.08
C PRO A 279 -23.29 -10.40 4.83
N PHE A 280 -22.97 -9.52 5.78
CA PHE A 280 -21.86 -8.58 5.65
C PHE A 280 -21.09 -8.47 6.96
N ASN A 281 -19.86 -7.98 6.91
CA ASN A 281 -19.01 -7.75 8.06
C ASN A 281 -19.14 -6.31 8.57
N ILE A 282 -19.09 -6.11 9.88
CA ILE A 282 -18.84 -4.81 10.50
C ILE A 282 -17.58 -4.91 11.33
N GLY A 283 -16.50 -4.30 10.86
CA GLY A 283 -15.20 -4.33 11.53
C GLY A 283 -15.27 -3.82 12.96
N GLU A 284 -16.02 -2.72 13.19
CA GLU A 284 -16.04 -2.01 14.47
C GLU A 284 -17.47 -1.77 14.99
N PRO A 285 -18.11 -2.76 15.64
CA PRO A 285 -19.49 -2.63 16.12
C PRO A 285 -19.69 -1.46 17.11
N LYS A 286 -18.69 -1.18 17.96
CA LYS A 286 -18.72 -0.04 18.90
C LYS A 286 -18.74 1.31 18.18
N PHE A 287 -17.93 1.45 17.13
CA PHE A 287 -17.94 2.63 16.28
C PHE A 287 -19.31 2.85 15.65
N LEU A 288 -19.92 1.79 15.12
CA LEU A 288 -21.25 1.90 14.52
C LEU A 288 -22.34 2.26 15.54
N THR A 289 -22.26 1.72 16.77
CA THR A 289 -23.16 2.15 17.86
C THR A 289 -23.01 3.65 18.16
N GLU A 290 -21.79 4.18 18.12
CA GLU A 290 -21.55 5.63 18.28
C GLU A 290 -22.11 6.44 17.11
N VAL A 291 -21.96 5.96 15.87
CA VAL A 291 -22.62 6.57 14.70
C VAL A 291 -24.13 6.61 14.90
N ASP A 292 -24.76 5.50 15.30
CA ASP A 292 -26.21 5.44 15.57
C ASP A 292 -26.64 6.42 16.67
N ARG A 293 -25.86 6.51 17.75
CA ARG A 293 -26.08 7.48 18.81
C ARG A 293 -26.06 8.90 18.23
N GLN A 294 -25.07 9.27 17.43
CA GLN A 294 -24.99 10.59 16.81
C GLN A 294 -26.12 10.87 15.81
N LEU A 295 -26.66 9.86 15.11
CA LEU A 295 -27.84 10.03 14.25
C LEU A 295 -29.07 10.54 15.02
N THR A 296 -29.12 10.34 16.35
CA THR A 296 -30.23 10.77 17.20
C THR A 296 -29.91 11.96 18.08
N THR A 297 -28.67 12.07 18.56
CA THR A 297 -28.27 13.11 19.53
C THR A 297 -27.66 14.35 18.88
N THR A 298 -27.05 14.22 17.70
CA THR A 298 -26.35 15.32 17.05
C THR A 298 -27.34 16.14 16.19
N PRO A 299 -27.42 17.47 16.37
CA PRO A 299 -28.28 18.31 15.55
C PRO A 299 -28.01 18.15 14.05
N ILE A 300 -29.06 18.22 13.23
CA ILE A 300 -28.93 18.16 11.77
C ILE A 300 -27.99 19.25 11.24
N ALA A 301 -27.92 20.42 11.89
CA ALA A 301 -26.99 21.48 11.53
C ALA A 301 -25.52 21.05 11.69
N ASP A 302 -25.19 20.34 12.77
CA ASP A 302 -23.83 19.84 13.02
C ASP A 302 -23.45 18.75 12.02
N TRP A 303 -24.39 17.87 11.68
CA TRP A 303 -24.22 16.90 10.60
C TRP A 303 -23.96 17.56 9.24
N LYS A 304 -24.62 18.69 8.93
CA LYS A 304 -24.33 19.44 7.70
C LYS A 304 -22.89 19.94 7.71
N THR A 305 -22.46 20.54 8.82
CA THR A 305 -21.10 21.04 9.00
C THR A 305 -20.08 19.93 8.81
N TYR A 306 -20.25 18.80 9.49
CA TYR A 306 -19.37 17.64 9.38
C TYR A 306 -19.29 17.09 7.95
N LEU A 307 -20.43 16.83 7.29
CA LEU A 307 -20.41 16.32 5.91
C LEU A 307 -19.87 17.36 4.91
N THR A 308 -20.10 18.65 5.16
CA THR A 308 -19.53 19.73 4.34
C THR A 308 -18.02 19.74 4.44
N TRP A 309 -17.47 19.58 5.65
CA TRP A 309 -16.04 19.42 5.86
C TRP A 309 -15.48 18.23 5.07
N HIS A 310 -16.11 17.06 5.12
CA HIS A 310 -15.66 15.88 4.37
C HIS A 310 -15.68 16.07 2.86
N VAL A 311 -16.71 16.74 2.31
CA VAL A 311 -16.73 17.11 0.88
C VAL A 311 -15.59 18.07 0.54
N LEU A 312 -15.40 19.12 1.35
CA LEU A 312 -14.38 20.13 1.10
C LEU A 312 -12.97 19.57 1.17
N ARG A 313 -12.64 18.77 2.19
CA ARG A 313 -11.28 18.21 2.35
C ARG A 313 -10.92 17.26 1.20
N THR A 314 -11.84 16.38 0.79
CA THR A 314 -11.55 15.38 -0.26
C THR A 314 -11.48 16.04 -1.63
N ALA A 315 -12.25 17.10 -1.87
CA ALA A 315 -12.21 17.83 -3.12
C ALA A 315 -11.01 18.77 -3.23
N SER A 316 -10.48 19.29 -2.11
CA SER A 316 -9.47 20.36 -2.09
C SER A 316 -8.26 20.13 -3.01
N PRO A 317 -7.67 18.92 -3.12
CA PRO A 317 -6.56 18.64 -4.05
C PRO A 317 -6.87 18.83 -5.55
N TYR A 318 -8.15 18.97 -5.90
CA TYR A 318 -8.68 18.96 -7.27
C TYR A 318 -9.39 20.26 -7.67
N LEU A 319 -9.51 21.23 -6.76
CA LEU A 319 -10.15 22.53 -6.98
C LEU A 319 -9.12 23.61 -7.37
N SER A 320 -9.47 24.89 -7.24
CA SER A 320 -8.55 26.00 -7.47
C SER A 320 -7.38 26.00 -6.47
N SER A 321 -6.29 26.65 -6.89
CA SER A 321 -5.02 26.85 -6.18
C SER A 321 -5.19 27.10 -4.69
N LYS A 322 -6.07 28.01 -4.28
CA LYS A 322 -6.30 28.33 -2.86
C LYS A 322 -6.67 27.11 -1.99
N PHE A 323 -7.46 26.17 -2.51
CA PHE A 323 -7.81 24.95 -1.80
C PHE A 323 -6.64 23.96 -1.79
N VAL A 324 -5.97 23.80 -2.93
CA VAL A 324 -4.81 22.93 -3.09
C VAL A 324 -3.65 23.38 -2.19
N ASP A 325 -3.42 24.68 -2.08
CA ASP A 325 -2.37 25.29 -1.25
C ASP A 325 -2.64 25.07 0.24
N GLU A 326 -3.90 25.21 0.68
CA GLU A 326 -4.29 24.98 2.07
C GLU A 326 -4.23 23.48 2.44
N ASP A 327 -4.67 22.60 1.55
CA ASP A 327 -4.51 21.14 1.70
C ASP A 327 -3.02 20.78 1.83
N PHE A 328 -2.17 21.30 0.94
CA PHE A 328 -0.73 21.09 1.00
C PHE A 328 -0.13 21.64 2.30
N ALA A 329 -0.52 22.84 2.73
CA ALA A 329 0.02 23.48 3.92
C ALA A 329 -0.17 22.63 5.19
N PHE A 330 -1.35 22.02 5.36
CA PHE A 330 -1.63 21.17 6.50
C PHE A 330 -1.17 19.73 6.28
N ASN A 331 -1.68 19.06 5.25
CA ASN A 331 -1.50 17.62 5.08
C ASN A 331 -0.09 17.25 4.64
N GLN A 332 0.54 18.01 3.75
CA GLN A 332 1.86 17.64 3.22
C GLN A 332 2.99 18.33 3.97
N LYS A 333 2.86 19.64 4.21
CA LYS A 333 3.91 20.44 4.83
C LYS A 333 3.96 20.31 6.35
N TYR A 334 2.84 20.50 7.03
CA TYR A 334 2.81 20.43 8.49
C TYR A 334 2.87 18.99 9.02
N LEU A 335 2.02 18.08 8.50
CA LEU A 335 1.96 16.70 9.00
C LEU A 335 3.11 15.82 8.50
N ASN A 336 3.53 15.97 7.24
CA ASN A 336 4.52 15.08 6.61
C ASN A 336 5.90 15.76 6.36
N GLY A 337 6.02 17.07 6.53
CA GLY A 337 7.30 17.79 6.40
C GLY A 337 7.72 18.10 4.95
N ALA A 338 6.87 17.90 3.95
CA ALA A 338 7.18 18.31 2.57
C ALA A 338 7.43 19.84 2.51
N GLN A 339 8.46 20.26 1.79
CA GLN A 339 8.85 21.68 1.71
C GLN A 339 8.19 22.38 0.52
N GLU A 340 7.98 21.65 -0.57
CA GLU A 340 7.37 22.13 -1.81
C GLU A 340 6.28 21.18 -2.32
N MET A 341 5.31 21.73 -3.05
CA MET A 341 4.30 20.92 -3.71
C MET A 341 4.88 20.26 -4.95
N LYS A 342 4.51 19.00 -5.21
CA LYS A 342 4.89 18.32 -6.45
C LYS A 342 4.41 19.10 -7.68
N PRO A 343 5.18 19.08 -8.79
CA PRO A 343 4.75 19.63 -10.06
C PRO A 343 3.36 19.11 -10.47
N ARG A 344 2.59 19.95 -11.16
CA ARG A 344 1.20 19.64 -11.50
C ARG A 344 1.05 18.34 -12.29
N TRP A 345 1.89 18.13 -13.32
CA TRP A 345 1.86 16.91 -14.13
C TRP A 345 1.97 15.64 -13.26
N LYS A 346 2.78 15.69 -12.21
CA LYS A 346 3.02 14.55 -11.32
C LYS A 346 1.80 14.26 -10.45
N ARG A 347 1.17 15.32 -9.92
CA ARG A 347 -0.11 15.21 -9.20
C ARG A 347 -1.23 14.68 -10.10
N CYS A 348 -1.26 15.11 -11.37
CA CYS A 348 -2.20 14.60 -12.37
C CYS A 348 -1.99 13.11 -12.66
N ALA A 349 -0.74 12.70 -12.90
CA ALA A 349 -0.39 11.30 -13.14
C ALA A 349 -0.71 10.40 -11.94
N GLU A 350 -0.40 10.84 -10.71
CA GLU A 350 -0.74 10.12 -9.48
C GLU A 350 -2.26 9.99 -9.30
N SER A 351 -3.01 11.07 -9.53
CA SER A 351 -4.48 11.04 -9.44
C SER A 351 -5.10 10.11 -10.47
N GLU A 352 -4.56 10.11 -11.68
CA GLU A 352 -5.04 9.25 -12.75
C GLU A 352 -4.70 7.78 -12.54
N ASP A 353 -3.49 7.45 -12.07
CA ASP A 353 -3.14 6.07 -11.72
C ASP A 353 -4.04 5.54 -10.59
N ASN A 354 -4.37 6.37 -9.61
CA ASN A 354 -5.29 5.97 -8.53
C ASN A 354 -6.71 5.63 -9.01
N LEU A 355 -7.20 6.26 -10.09
CA LEU A 355 -8.60 6.15 -10.52
C LEU A 355 -8.79 5.32 -11.79
N LEU A 356 -7.84 5.39 -12.72
CA LEU A 356 -7.84 4.77 -14.05
C LEU A 356 -6.58 3.92 -14.29
N GLY A 357 -5.88 3.51 -13.22
CA GLY A 357 -4.52 2.96 -13.32
C GLY A 357 -4.37 1.62 -14.02
N GLU A 358 -5.42 0.80 -14.20
CA GLU A 358 -5.29 -0.37 -15.09
C GLU A 358 -5.28 0.06 -16.57
N ALA A 359 -6.03 1.10 -16.94
CA ALA A 359 -6.02 1.63 -18.30
C ALA A 359 -4.65 2.27 -18.63
N LEU A 360 -4.11 3.06 -17.69
CA LEU A 360 -2.77 3.66 -17.80
C LEU A 360 -1.67 2.58 -17.69
N GLY A 361 -1.81 1.65 -16.75
CA GLY A 361 -0.88 0.56 -16.48
C GLY A 361 -0.66 -0.37 -17.66
N LYS A 362 -1.70 -0.59 -18.49
CA LYS A 362 -1.56 -1.35 -19.74
C LYS A 362 -0.53 -0.73 -20.69
N LYS A 363 -0.53 0.60 -20.85
CA LYS A 363 0.46 1.32 -21.67
C LYS A 363 1.84 1.35 -21.02
N TYR A 364 1.88 1.44 -19.69
CA TYR A 364 3.13 1.41 -18.94
C TYR A 364 3.89 0.10 -19.14
N VAL A 365 3.23 -1.06 -18.99
CA VAL A 365 3.90 -2.36 -19.10
C VAL A 365 4.42 -2.66 -20.50
N GLU A 366 3.78 -2.13 -21.54
CA GLU A 366 4.26 -2.19 -22.93
C GLU A 366 5.63 -1.49 -23.10
N LYS A 367 5.94 -0.49 -22.27
CA LYS A 367 7.22 0.26 -22.32
C LYS A 367 8.30 -0.29 -21.39
N VAL A 368 7.95 -0.79 -20.20
CA VAL A 368 8.94 -1.06 -19.13
C VAL A 368 9.16 -2.52 -18.77
N PHE A 369 8.25 -3.44 -19.11
CA PHE A 369 8.30 -4.81 -18.56
C PHE A 369 8.49 -5.88 -19.66
N PRO A 370 9.74 -6.19 -20.04
CA PRO A 370 10.01 -7.17 -21.09
C PRO A 370 9.69 -8.60 -20.63
N PRO A 371 9.34 -9.53 -21.54
CA PRO A 371 8.97 -10.90 -21.18
C PRO A 371 10.01 -11.65 -20.33
N GLY A 372 11.31 -11.42 -20.58
CA GLY A 372 12.40 -12.06 -19.83
C GLY A 372 12.44 -11.69 -18.34
N ALA A 373 11.99 -10.48 -17.97
CA ALA A 373 11.91 -10.06 -16.57
C ALA A 373 10.91 -10.91 -15.79
N LYS A 374 9.74 -11.18 -16.38
CA LYS A 374 8.69 -12.01 -15.77
C LYS A 374 9.20 -13.41 -15.44
N THR A 375 9.89 -14.06 -16.38
CA THR A 375 10.43 -15.41 -16.20
C THR A 375 11.45 -15.47 -15.06
N ARG A 376 12.39 -14.52 -15.00
CA ARG A 376 13.42 -14.51 -13.94
C ARG A 376 12.82 -14.27 -12.55
N VAL A 377 11.84 -13.37 -12.43
CA VAL A 377 11.14 -13.15 -11.15
C VAL A 377 10.34 -14.39 -10.73
N GLN A 378 9.68 -15.08 -11.67
CA GLN A 378 8.98 -16.34 -11.38
C GLN A 378 9.93 -17.42 -10.85
N GLU A 379 11.15 -17.51 -11.38
CA GLU A 379 12.18 -18.43 -10.88
C GLU A 379 12.62 -18.06 -9.44
N MET A 380 12.84 -16.77 -9.16
CA MET A 380 13.16 -16.31 -7.81
C MET A 380 12.05 -16.65 -6.80
N VAL A 381 10.78 -16.42 -7.17
CA VAL A 381 9.62 -16.80 -6.34
C VAL A 381 9.62 -18.29 -6.05
N LYS A 382 9.86 -19.13 -7.08
CA LYS A 382 9.96 -20.58 -6.90
C LYS A 382 11.08 -20.97 -5.93
N ASN A 383 12.26 -20.35 -6.04
CA ASN A 383 13.39 -20.64 -5.17
C ASN A 383 13.13 -20.22 -3.71
N ILE A 384 12.45 -19.10 -3.49
CA ILE A 384 12.09 -18.61 -2.15
C ILE A 384 11.00 -19.48 -1.52
N LEU A 385 9.98 -19.90 -2.28
CA LEU A 385 8.99 -20.88 -1.80
C LEU A 385 9.66 -22.21 -1.44
N ALA A 386 10.62 -22.68 -2.25
CA ALA A 386 11.40 -23.87 -1.94
C ALA A 386 12.27 -23.71 -0.68
N ALA A 387 12.87 -22.53 -0.48
CA ALA A 387 13.63 -22.24 0.73
C ALA A 387 12.75 -22.30 1.98
N LEU A 388 11.55 -21.70 1.96
CA LEU A 388 10.62 -21.78 3.09
C LEU A 388 10.10 -23.20 3.32
N HIS A 389 9.85 -23.97 2.26
CA HIS A 389 9.47 -25.37 2.36
C HIS A 389 10.54 -26.17 3.14
N ASP A 390 11.79 -26.08 2.72
CA ASP A 390 12.92 -26.81 3.33
C ASP A 390 13.12 -26.37 4.78
N ASP A 391 12.91 -25.10 5.07
CA ASP A 391 13.03 -24.51 6.39
C ASP A 391 11.93 -24.98 7.36
N ILE A 392 10.65 -24.95 6.95
CA ILE A 392 9.52 -25.48 7.73
C ILE A 392 9.76 -26.94 8.15
N GLN A 393 10.35 -27.76 7.27
CA GLN A 393 10.67 -29.15 7.58
C GLN A 393 11.68 -29.27 8.73
N GLN A 394 12.64 -28.34 8.81
CA GLN A 394 13.73 -28.34 9.79
C GLN A 394 13.38 -27.69 11.13
N LEU A 395 12.32 -26.87 11.20
CA LEU A 395 11.92 -26.18 12.44
C LEU A 395 11.73 -27.14 13.61
N THR A 396 12.53 -27.01 14.67
CA THR A 396 12.47 -27.92 15.83
C THR A 396 11.35 -27.58 16.82
N TRP A 397 10.74 -26.40 16.68
CA TRP A 397 9.76 -25.87 17.62
C TRP A 397 8.31 -26.12 17.21
N MET A 398 8.06 -26.66 16.01
CA MET A 398 6.74 -27.01 15.50
C MET A 398 6.56 -28.53 15.47
N SER A 399 5.41 -29.01 15.92
CA SER A 399 5.02 -30.42 15.76
C SER A 399 4.88 -30.84 14.28
N PRO A 400 4.98 -32.15 13.97
CA PRO A 400 4.73 -32.66 12.62
C PRO A 400 3.36 -32.28 12.05
N GLU A 401 2.32 -32.18 12.91
CA GLU A 401 0.96 -31.83 12.52
C GLU A 401 0.88 -30.38 11.99
N THR A 402 1.37 -29.42 12.77
CA THR A 402 1.35 -28.01 12.36
C THR A 402 2.26 -27.78 11.15
N LYS A 403 3.41 -28.47 11.05
CA LYS A 403 4.26 -28.43 9.84
C LYS A 403 3.50 -28.87 8.59
N GLN A 404 2.73 -29.95 8.67
CA GLN A 404 1.93 -30.42 7.53
C GLN A 404 0.92 -29.36 7.06
N LYS A 405 0.28 -28.65 8.01
CA LYS A 405 -0.64 -27.54 7.69
C LYS A 405 0.08 -26.34 7.08
N ALA A 406 1.23 -25.95 7.63
CA ALA A 406 2.05 -24.88 7.06
C ALA A 406 2.51 -25.19 5.64
N LEU A 407 2.94 -26.44 5.37
CA LEU A 407 3.31 -26.90 4.03
C LEU A 407 2.12 -26.95 3.07
N LEU A 408 0.93 -27.33 3.55
CA LEU A 408 -0.30 -27.28 2.76
C LEU A 408 -0.61 -25.84 2.34
N LYS A 409 -0.57 -24.89 3.29
CA LYS A 409 -0.75 -23.46 3.00
C LYS A 409 0.29 -22.94 2.01
N LEU A 410 1.56 -23.31 2.17
CA LEU A 410 2.62 -22.94 1.25
C LEU A 410 2.34 -23.43 -0.18
N SER A 411 1.79 -24.63 -0.32
CA SER A 411 1.52 -25.25 -1.62
C SER A 411 0.39 -24.57 -2.43
N THR A 412 -0.43 -23.73 -1.79
CA THR A 412 -1.56 -23.04 -2.44
C THR A 412 -1.32 -21.56 -2.68
N PHE A 413 -0.10 -21.04 -2.42
CA PHE A 413 0.26 -19.66 -2.73
C PHE A 413 0.02 -19.34 -4.21
N ASN A 414 -0.61 -18.21 -4.48
CA ASN A 414 -0.90 -17.73 -5.83
C ASN A 414 -0.04 -16.52 -6.19
N PRO A 415 1.13 -16.69 -6.85
CA PRO A 415 1.98 -15.55 -7.22
C PRO A 415 1.49 -14.83 -8.48
N LYS A 416 1.39 -13.50 -8.41
CA LYS A 416 0.99 -12.61 -9.51
C LYS A 416 2.12 -11.62 -9.85
N ILE A 417 2.66 -11.69 -11.07
CA ILE A 417 3.89 -10.98 -11.47
C ILE A 417 3.63 -10.02 -12.65
N GLY A 418 3.97 -8.75 -12.46
CA GLY A 418 3.95 -7.68 -13.46
C GLY A 418 2.58 -7.00 -13.64
N TYR A 419 1.59 -7.73 -14.16
CA TYR A 419 0.30 -7.17 -14.59
C TYR A 419 -0.81 -8.24 -14.66
N PRO A 420 -2.10 -7.83 -14.63
CA PRO A 420 -3.22 -8.76 -14.76
C PRO A 420 -3.33 -9.36 -16.18
N ASP A 421 -3.76 -10.62 -16.25
CA ASP A 421 -4.04 -11.29 -17.53
C ASP A 421 -5.31 -10.73 -18.20
N LYS A 422 -6.23 -10.16 -17.41
CA LYS A 422 -7.47 -9.52 -17.86
C LYS A 422 -7.56 -8.10 -17.29
N TRP A 423 -7.71 -7.14 -18.18
CA TRP A 423 -7.84 -5.72 -17.84
C TRP A 423 -9.29 -5.33 -17.52
N LYS A 424 -9.47 -4.38 -16.60
CA LYS A 424 -10.76 -3.71 -16.35
C LYS A 424 -11.33 -3.03 -17.60
N ASP A 425 -12.65 -3.05 -17.70
CA ASP A 425 -13.39 -2.32 -18.72
C ASP A 425 -13.85 -0.96 -18.19
N TYR A 426 -13.27 0.12 -18.74
CA TYR A 426 -13.58 1.50 -18.38
C TYR A 426 -14.59 2.16 -19.34
N SER A 427 -15.23 1.41 -20.24
CA SER A 427 -16.11 1.96 -21.29
C SER A 427 -17.32 2.76 -20.75
N SER A 428 -17.74 2.52 -19.51
CA SER A 428 -18.82 3.27 -18.86
C SER A 428 -18.37 4.59 -18.22
N VAL A 429 -17.07 4.82 -18.06
CA VAL A 429 -16.54 6.02 -17.40
C VAL A 429 -16.62 7.22 -18.34
N LYS A 430 -17.19 8.32 -17.84
CA LYS A 430 -17.38 9.54 -18.62
C LYS A 430 -16.32 10.57 -18.25
N ILE A 431 -15.29 10.66 -19.09
CA ILE A 431 -14.23 11.67 -18.95
C ILE A 431 -14.45 12.78 -19.96
N ILE A 432 -14.45 14.02 -19.47
CA ILE A 432 -14.65 15.24 -20.24
C ILE A 432 -13.44 16.15 -20.05
N ARG A 433 -12.78 16.51 -21.15
CA ARG A 433 -11.53 17.31 -21.14
C ARG A 433 -11.65 18.66 -20.44
N SER A 434 -12.86 19.21 -20.31
CA SER A 434 -13.10 20.51 -19.68
C SER A 434 -13.47 20.43 -18.20
N SER A 435 -13.42 19.27 -17.54
CA SER A 435 -13.93 19.13 -16.17
C SER A 435 -13.08 18.21 -15.29
N TYR A 436 -11.97 18.71 -14.72
CA TYR A 436 -11.09 17.89 -13.89
C TYR A 436 -11.79 17.27 -12.68
N MET A 437 -12.32 18.08 -11.75
CA MET A 437 -13.02 17.55 -10.57
C MET A 437 -14.24 16.70 -10.96
N GLY A 438 -14.95 17.05 -12.04
CA GLY A 438 -16.05 16.20 -12.53
C GLY A 438 -15.55 14.81 -12.98
N ASN A 439 -14.39 14.74 -13.62
CA ASN A 439 -13.75 13.48 -14.00
C ASN A 439 -13.32 12.67 -12.78
N VAL A 440 -12.80 13.33 -11.73
CA VAL A 440 -12.49 12.68 -10.45
C VAL A 440 -13.74 12.02 -9.86
N ILE A 441 -14.87 12.73 -9.82
CA ILE A 441 -16.15 12.21 -9.31
C ILE A 441 -16.63 11.02 -10.16
N GLU A 442 -16.64 11.14 -11.48
CA GLU A 442 -17.11 10.06 -12.36
C GLU A 442 -16.23 8.81 -12.28
N ALA A 443 -14.91 8.96 -12.18
CA ALA A 443 -13.99 7.84 -12.01
C ALA A 443 -14.13 7.21 -10.61
N SER A 444 -14.35 8.02 -9.56
CA SER A 444 -14.60 7.52 -8.19
C SER A 444 -15.90 6.71 -8.11
N LYS A 445 -16.97 7.21 -8.74
CA LYS A 445 -18.24 6.47 -8.87
C LYS A 445 -18.08 5.14 -9.58
N PHE A 446 -17.24 5.10 -10.61
CA PHE A 446 -16.93 3.84 -11.29
C PHE A 446 -16.18 2.89 -10.36
N ALA A 447 -15.15 3.35 -9.66
CA ALA A 447 -14.37 2.53 -8.73
C ALA A 447 -15.26 1.90 -7.64
N VAL A 448 -16.13 2.69 -7.01
CA VAL A 448 -17.11 2.19 -6.02
C VAL A 448 -18.04 1.16 -6.65
N ARG A 449 -18.63 1.45 -7.82
CA ARG A 449 -19.54 0.50 -8.47
C ARG A 449 -18.86 -0.80 -8.89
N ASP A 450 -17.64 -0.72 -9.43
CA ASP A 450 -16.85 -1.90 -9.83
C ASP A 450 -16.57 -2.79 -8.62
N ASP A 451 -16.22 -2.20 -7.47
CA ASP A 451 -16.02 -2.92 -6.21
C ASP A 451 -17.33 -3.52 -5.66
N LEU A 452 -18.37 -2.70 -5.48
CA LEU A 452 -19.65 -3.16 -4.92
C LEU A 452 -20.35 -4.21 -5.80
N ASN A 453 -20.10 -4.19 -7.11
CA ASN A 453 -20.59 -5.22 -8.03
C ASN A 453 -20.02 -6.61 -7.76
N LEU A 454 -18.97 -6.75 -6.94
CA LEU A 454 -18.42 -8.05 -6.53
C LEU A 454 -19.26 -8.71 -5.43
N ILE A 455 -19.97 -7.95 -4.61
CA ILE A 455 -20.72 -8.46 -3.46
C ILE A 455 -21.79 -9.46 -3.90
N GLY A 456 -21.84 -10.61 -3.22
CA GLY A 456 -22.76 -11.70 -3.53
C GLY A 456 -22.33 -12.57 -4.72
N LYS A 457 -21.12 -12.37 -5.26
CA LYS A 457 -20.56 -13.18 -6.34
C LYS A 457 -19.38 -14.02 -5.84
N PRO A 458 -19.00 -15.07 -6.59
CA PRO A 458 -17.74 -15.76 -6.35
C PRO A 458 -16.55 -14.82 -6.49
N VAL A 459 -15.51 -15.05 -5.69
CA VAL A 459 -14.25 -14.32 -5.74
C VAL A 459 -13.59 -14.46 -7.12
N ASP A 460 -13.23 -13.32 -7.72
CA ASP A 460 -12.42 -13.28 -8.94
C ASP A 460 -10.93 -13.18 -8.59
N ARG A 461 -10.25 -14.35 -8.58
CA ARG A 461 -8.81 -14.45 -8.31
C ARG A 461 -7.94 -13.83 -9.42
N GLY A 462 -8.50 -13.37 -10.54
CA GLY A 462 -7.78 -12.65 -11.59
C GLY A 462 -7.59 -11.16 -11.31
N ARG A 463 -8.32 -10.58 -10.33
CA ARG A 463 -8.24 -9.15 -9.99
C ARG A 463 -6.99 -8.81 -9.18
N TRP A 464 -6.53 -7.57 -9.28
CA TRP A 464 -5.35 -7.06 -8.57
C TRP A 464 -5.74 -5.90 -7.65
N GLY A 465 -5.13 -5.84 -6.47
CA GLY A 465 -5.27 -4.72 -5.51
C GLY A 465 -4.33 -3.54 -5.78
N MET A 466 -3.35 -3.68 -6.68
CA MET A 466 -2.43 -2.60 -7.07
C MET A 466 -2.33 -2.50 -8.59
N THR A 467 -2.10 -1.30 -9.10
CA THR A 467 -1.93 -1.04 -10.54
C THR A 467 -0.51 -1.43 -10.98
N PRO A 468 -0.31 -1.83 -12.26
CA PRO A 468 1.02 -2.21 -12.75
C PRO A 468 2.15 -1.19 -12.53
N PRO A 469 1.94 0.14 -12.63
CA PRO A 469 2.99 1.14 -12.38
C PRO A 469 3.40 1.29 -10.91
N THR A 470 2.63 0.73 -9.98
CA THR A 470 2.87 0.88 -8.54
C THR A 470 4.22 0.29 -8.13
N SER A 471 5.05 1.06 -7.43
CA SER A 471 6.32 0.57 -6.85
C SER A 471 6.11 0.02 -5.43
N ASN A 472 5.35 -1.07 -5.33
CA ASN A 472 5.07 -1.75 -4.07
C ASN A 472 4.80 -3.25 -4.30
N ALA A 473 4.56 -4.01 -3.25
CA ALA A 473 4.10 -5.40 -3.31
C ALA A 473 3.04 -5.64 -2.21
N TYR A 474 2.33 -6.76 -2.27
CA TYR A 474 1.42 -7.16 -1.18
C TYR A 474 1.20 -8.67 -1.10
N TYR A 475 0.83 -9.11 0.10
CA TYR A 475 0.15 -10.37 0.39
C TYR A 475 -1.33 -10.11 0.72
N ASN A 476 -2.21 -11.00 0.26
CA ASN A 476 -3.61 -11.01 0.70
C ASN A 476 -3.95 -12.35 1.37
N PRO A 477 -4.25 -12.38 2.68
CA PRO A 477 -4.54 -13.61 3.41
C PRO A 477 -5.80 -14.33 2.91
N LEU A 478 -6.82 -13.59 2.50
CA LEU A 478 -8.11 -14.15 2.07
C LEU A 478 -8.02 -14.88 0.73
N LEU A 479 -6.98 -14.58 -0.05
CA LEU A 479 -6.73 -15.21 -1.35
C LEU A 479 -5.49 -16.11 -1.34
N ASN A 480 -4.71 -16.08 -0.26
CA ASN A 480 -3.38 -16.67 -0.14
C ASN A 480 -2.50 -16.35 -1.37
N GLU A 481 -2.39 -15.06 -1.71
CA GLU A 481 -1.70 -14.60 -2.90
C GLU A 481 -0.64 -13.55 -2.60
N ILE A 482 0.42 -13.54 -3.40
CA ILE A 482 1.51 -12.55 -3.36
C ILE A 482 1.61 -11.86 -4.71
N VAL A 483 1.77 -10.54 -4.71
CA VAL A 483 1.63 -9.74 -5.92
C VAL A 483 2.74 -8.71 -6.06
N PHE A 484 3.37 -8.70 -7.23
CA PHE A 484 4.49 -7.83 -7.58
C PHE A 484 4.20 -7.10 -8.89
N PRO A 485 3.60 -5.90 -8.84
CA PRO A 485 3.41 -5.02 -10.00
C PRO A 485 4.71 -4.76 -10.77
N ALA A 486 4.61 -4.46 -12.07
CA ALA A 486 5.78 -4.17 -12.90
C ALA A 486 6.61 -2.99 -12.36
N GLY A 487 5.99 -2.01 -11.70
CA GLY A 487 6.64 -0.83 -11.15
C GLY A 487 7.56 -1.08 -9.96
N ILE A 488 7.49 -2.25 -9.30
CA ILE A 488 8.51 -2.65 -8.30
C ILE A 488 9.64 -3.47 -8.93
N LEU A 489 9.42 -4.04 -10.12
CA LEU A 489 10.35 -4.95 -10.81
C LEU A 489 11.29 -4.20 -11.76
N VAL A 490 11.90 -3.15 -11.24
CA VAL A 490 12.86 -2.27 -11.92
C VAL A 490 14.05 -1.97 -10.98
N PRO A 491 15.20 -1.52 -11.50
CA PRO A 491 16.34 -1.17 -10.65
C PRO A 491 15.97 -0.08 -9.64
N PRO A 492 16.51 -0.10 -8.41
CA PRO A 492 17.53 -1.02 -7.90
C PRO A 492 16.97 -2.35 -7.38
N LEU A 493 15.65 -2.53 -7.37
CA LEU A 493 15.04 -3.71 -6.76
C LEU A 493 15.21 -4.94 -7.64
N PHE A 494 15.04 -4.82 -8.94
CA PHE A 494 15.28 -5.92 -9.88
C PHE A 494 15.94 -5.41 -11.16
N ASP A 495 17.06 -6.03 -11.53
CA ASP A 495 17.75 -5.76 -12.79
C ASP A 495 18.18 -7.07 -13.45
N VAL A 496 17.75 -7.28 -14.70
CA VAL A 496 18.19 -8.43 -15.49
C VAL A 496 19.69 -8.43 -15.79
N LYS A 497 20.36 -7.28 -15.63
CA LYS A 497 21.81 -7.09 -15.81
C LYS A 497 22.60 -7.10 -14.51
N ALA A 498 21.94 -7.25 -13.36
CA ALA A 498 22.61 -7.46 -12.08
C ALA A 498 22.92 -8.95 -11.85
N ASN A 499 23.97 -9.21 -11.08
CA ASN A 499 24.24 -10.55 -10.59
C ASN A 499 23.14 -11.03 -9.62
N ASP A 500 23.06 -12.35 -9.42
CA ASP A 500 22.00 -12.93 -8.59
C ASP A 500 22.07 -12.50 -7.13
N ALA A 501 23.28 -12.30 -6.57
CA ALA A 501 23.41 -11.83 -5.19
C ALA A 501 22.74 -10.46 -4.98
N VAL A 502 22.82 -9.56 -5.95
CA VAL A 502 22.12 -8.27 -5.91
C VAL A 502 20.61 -8.48 -5.96
N ASN A 503 20.09 -9.19 -6.97
CA ASN A 503 18.64 -9.41 -7.10
C ASN A 503 18.05 -10.15 -5.89
N TYR A 504 18.70 -11.22 -5.44
CA TYR A 504 18.29 -11.92 -4.22
C TYR A 504 18.46 -11.06 -2.98
N GLY A 505 19.37 -10.09 -2.94
CA GLY A 505 19.54 -9.16 -1.82
C GLY A 505 18.59 -7.95 -1.85
N SER A 506 17.95 -7.66 -2.98
CA SER A 506 17.02 -6.54 -3.16
C SER A 506 15.56 -7.02 -3.26
N ILE A 507 15.10 -7.50 -4.42
CA ILE A 507 13.73 -7.99 -4.60
C ILE A 507 13.51 -9.33 -3.88
N GLY A 508 14.55 -10.13 -3.66
CA GLY A 508 14.47 -11.41 -2.95
C GLY A 508 13.83 -11.27 -1.55
N PRO A 509 14.35 -10.43 -0.64
CA PRO A 509 13.75 -10.17 0.65
C PRO A 509 12.32 -9.68 0.58
N ILE A 510 11.96 -8.89 -0.44
CA ILE A 510 10.60 -8.41 -0.63
C ILE A 510 9.68 -9.57 -1.02
N ILE A 511 10.11 -10.47 -1.90
CA ILE A 511 9.36 -11.68 -2.21
C ILE A 511 9.19 -12.57 -0.97
N GLY A 512 10.28 -12.78 -0.22
CA GLY A 512 10.25 -13.52 1.03
C GLY A 512 9.37 -12.86 2.10
N HIS A 513 9.29 -11.53 2.10
CA HIS A 513 8.46 -10.73 3.00
C HIS A 513 6.98 -10.97 2.72
N GLU A 514 6.54 -10.87 1.47
CA GLU A 514 5.15 -11.18 1.10
C GLU A 514 4.78 -12.65 1.37
N ILE A 515 5.72 -13.58 1.22
CA ILE A 515 5.50 -14.99 1.60
C ILE A 515 5.38 -15.13 3.11
N SER A 516 6.23 -14.43 3.87
CA SER A 516 6.23 -14.46 5.33
C SER A 516 4.96 -13.87 5.93
N HIS A 517 4.28 -12.94 5.26
CA HIS A 517 2.97 -12.44 5.67
C HIS A 517 1.91 -13.55 5.74
N GLY A 518 2.02 -14.61 4.94
CA GLY A 518 1.15 -15.79 5.10
C GLY A 518 1.34 -16.54 6.42
N PHE A 519 2.38 -16.21 7.18
CA PHE A 519 2.75 -16.86 8.42
C PHE A 519 3.12 -15.85 9.52
N ASP A 520 2.77 -14.56 9.37
CA ASP A 520 2.94 -13.58 10.44
C ASP A 520 1.83 -13.69 11.51
N ASP A 521 1.78 -12.76 12.47
CA ASP A 521 0.80 -12.80 13.56
C ASP A 521 -0.68 -12.75 13.10
N GLN A 522 -0.94 -12.27 11.87
CA GLN A 522 -2.26 -12.21 11.27
C GLN A 522 -2.46 -13.35 10.27
N GLY A 523 -1.57 -13.48 9.28
CA GLY A 523 -1.66 -14.47 8.22
C GLY A 523 -1.63 -15.90 8.75
N ALA A 524 -0.92 -16.16 9.85
CA ALA A 524 -0.93 -17.46 10.52
C ALA A 524 -2.34 -17.89 11.00
N GLN A 525 -3.30 -16.99 11.07
CA GLN A 525 -4.69 -17.30 11.45
C GLN A 525 -5.57 -17.70 10.27
N PHE A 526 -5.05 -17.61 9.04
CA PHE A 526 -5.75 -18.00 7.82
C PHE A 526 -5.20 -19.32 7.28
N ASP A 527 -6.08 -20.22 6.85
CA ASP A 527 -5.71 -21.54 6.29
C ASP A 527 -5.27 -21.46 4.82
N GLU A 528 -5.05 -22.62 4.18
CA GLU A 528 -4.57 -22.73 2.79
C GLU A 528 -5.53 -22.17 1.73
N VAL A 529 -6.81 -21.99 2.06
CA VAL A 529 -7.81 -21.40 1.14
C VAL A 529 -8.13 -19.96 1.50
N GLY A 530 -7.51 -19.41 2.55
CA GLY A 530 -7.71 -18.04 3.01
C GLY A 530 -8.85 -17.89 4.03
N ARG A 531 -9.27 -18.98 4.68
CA ARG A 531 -10.31 -18.93 5.72
C ARG A 531 -9.68 -18.62 7.07
N LEU A 532 -10.26 -17.69 7.82
CA LEU A 532 -9.92 -17.44 9.21
C LEU A 532 -10.29 -18.66 10.06
N HIS A 533 -9.29 -19.48 10.38
CA HIS A 533 -9.47 -20.78 11.02
C HIS A 533 -8.21 -21.16 11.80
N ASP A 534 -8.39 -21.69 13.01
CA ASP A 534 -7.26 -22.17 13.81
C ASP A 534 -6.77 -23.53 13.31
N TRP A 535 -5.61 -23.56 12.64
CA TRP A 535 -4.95 -24.76 12.15
C TRP A 535 -3.70 -25.14 12.96
N TRP A 536 -3.44 -24.44 14.06
CA TRP A 536 -2.29 -24.69 14.92
C TRP A 536 -2.63 -25.67 16.05
N THR A 537 -1.65 -26.43 16.52
CA THR A 537 -1.77 -27.00 17.86
C THR A 537 -1.60 -25.90 18.92
N PRO A 538 -2.28 -25.98 20.08
CA PRO A 538 -2.16 -24.95 21.13
C PRO A 538 -0.72 -24.73 21.62
N GLY A 539 0.10 -25.80 21.66
CA GLY A 539 1.50 -25.74 22.06
C GLY A 539 2.38 -25.02 21.05
N ASP A 540 2.20 -25.32 19.76
CA ASP A 540 2.94 -24.66 18.68
C ASP A 540 2.56 -23.18 18.58
N TYR A 541 1.26 -22.84 18.70
CA TYR A 541 0.81 -21.45 18.63
C TYR A 541 1.36 -20.62 19.79
N LYS A 542 1.38 -21.17 21.02
CA LYS A 542 2.01 -20.50 22.17
C LYS A 542 3.51 -20.27 21.96
N THR A 543 4.18 -21.21 21.31
CA THR A 543 5.61 -21.09 20.98
C THR A 543 5.83 -20.02 19.91
N PHE A 544 4.99 -19.98 18.88
CA PHE A 544 4.97 -18.91 17.87
C PHE A 544 4.78 -17.54 18.52
N GLN A 545 3.80 -17.38 19.41
CA GLN A 545 3.55 -16.14 20.16
C GLN A 545 4.78 -15.71 20.99
N THR A 546 5.48 -16.66 21.61
CA THR A 546 6.71 -16.36 22.38
C THR A 546 7.83 -15.84 21.47
N ARG A 547 7.99 -16.43 20.27
CA ARG A 547 8.97 -15.98 19.28
C ARG A 547 8.61 -14.62 18.68
N ALA A 548 7.32 -14.39 18.41
CA ALA A 548 6.81 -13.09 17.97
C ALA A 548 7.02 -12.01 19.04
N GLN A 549 6.87 -12.34 20.33
CA GLN A 549 7.15 -11.41 21.42
C GLN A 549 8.62 -10.95 21.45
N CYS A 550 9.58 -11.79 21.07
CA CYS A 550 10.97 -11.35 20.90
C CYS A 550 11.08 -10.18 19.90
N VAL A 551 10.37 -10.28 18.77
CA VAL A 551 10.35 -9.23 17.74
C VAL A 551 9.68 -7.96 18.29
N VAL A 552 8.56 -8.10 19.00
CA VAL A 552 7.91 -6.97 19.70
C VAL A 552 8.90 -6.26 20.62
N ASP A 553 9.62 -7.00 21.46
CA ASP A 553 10.55 -6.45 22.44
C ASP A 553 11.76 -5.79 21.76
N GLN A 554 12.27 -6.40 20.67
CA GLN A 554 13.31 -5.81 19.84
C GLN A 554 12.87 -4.44 19.30
N PHE A 555 11.69 -4.35 18.68
CA PHE A 555 11.24 -3.10 18.08
C PHE A 555 10.81 -2.04 19.10
N ASN A 556 10.27 -2.44 20.26
CA ASN A 556 10.02 -1.51 21.39
C ASN A 556 11.31 -0.82 21.88
N SER A 557 12.47 -1.47 21.73
CA SER A 557 13.76 -0.90 22.14
C SER A 557 14.26 0.21 21.20
N TYR A 558 13.70 0.31 19.99
CA TYR A 558 14.13 1.28 18.99
C TYR A 558 13.43 2.63 19.15
N THR A 559 14.22 3.69 19.09
CA THR A 559 13.76 5.08 19.24
C THR A 559 13.99 5.90 17.98
N ILE A 560 13.12 6.87 17.73
CA ILE A 560 13.35 7.95 16.75
C ILE A 560 13.67 9.26 17.49
N GLU A 561 13.81 10.35 16.74
CA GLU A 561 14.05 11.69 17.30
C GLU A 561 12.98 12.08 18.35
N GLY A 562 13.39 12.82 19.37
CA GLY A 562 12.52 13.19 20.49
C GLY A 562 12.24 12.07 21.50
N GLY A 563 12.93 10.92 21.37
CA GLY A 563 12.80 9.79 22.31
C GLY A 563 11.52 8.98 22.13
N MET A 564 10.82 9.11 21.01
CA MET A 564 9.64 8.29 20.72
C MET A 564 10.07 6.87 20.37
N HIS A 565 9.41 5.89 20.97
CA HIS A 565 9.65 4.48 20.71
C HIS A 565 8.73 3.97 19.61
N HIS A 566 9.24 3.03 18.80
CA HIS A 566 8.36 2.20 18.00
C HIS A 566 7.41 1.42 18.90
N ASN A 567 6.18 1.19 18.41
CA ASN A 567 5.26 0.25 19.01
C ASN A 567 5.47 -1.13 18.36
N GLY A 568 6.21 -2.00 19.04
CA GLY A 568 6.56 -3.34 18.55
C GLY A 568 5.33 -4.21 18.21
N LYS A 569 4.18 -3.97 18.85
CA LYS A 569 2.93 -4.68 18.51
C LYS A 569 2.30 -4.15 17.22
N LEU A 570 2.38 -2.85 16.98
CA LEU A 570 1.90 -2.23 15.73
C LEU A 570 2.72 -2.73 14.55
N VAL A 571 4.05 -2.82 14.72
CA VAL A 571 4.96 -3.18 13.63
C VAL A 571 5.26 -4.67 13.49
N LEU A 572 4.57 -5.52 14.27
CA LEU A 572 4.93 -6.92 14.43
C LEU A 572 4.93 -7.68 13.10
N GLY A 573 3.83 -7.65 12.35
CA GLY A 573 3.67 -8.40 11.10
C GLY A 573 4.72 -8.01 10.06
N GLU A 574 4.95 -6.72 9.88
CA GLU A 574 5.97 -6.18 8.98
C GLU A 574 7.39 -6.54 9.42
N SER A 575 7.64 -6.58 10.72
CA SER A 575 8.94 -6.94 11.29
C SER A 575 9.21 -8.44 11.17
N ILE A 576 8.19 -9.28 11.32
CA ILE A 576 8.25 -10.72 11.00
C ILE A 576 8.48 -10.90 9.49
N GLY A 577 7.77 -10.13 8.66
CA GLY A 577 7.94 -10.11 7.22
C GLY A 577 9.36 -9.77 6.81
N ASP A 578 9.95 -8.71 7.35
CA ASP A 578 11.34 -8.33 7.05
C ASP A 578 12.36 -9.36 7.55
N LEU A 579 12.15 -9.91 8.76
CA LEU A 579 13.02 -10.94 9.34
C LEU A 579 13.00 -12.24 8.53
N GLY A 580 11.81 -12.77 8.29
CA GLY A 580 11.62 -13.97 7.47
C GLY A 580 12.05 -13.74 6.03
N GLY A 581 11.65 -12.60 5.45
CA GLY A 581 11.97 -12.26 4.07
C GLY A 581 13.47 -12.16 3.80
N LEU A 582 14.23 -11.45 4.65
CA LEU A 582 15.68 -11.35 4.51
C LEU A 582 16.38 -12.70 4.71
N ARG A 583 15.90 -13.56 5.61
CA ARG A 583 16.47 -14.90 5.76
C ARG A 583 16.15 -15.80 4.56
N LEU A 584 14.89 -15.82 4.12
CA LEU A 584 14.44 -16.63 2.99
C LEU A 584 15.12 -16.20 1.67
N GLY A 585 15.32 -14.91 1.45
CA GLY A 585 16.07 -14.40 0.31
C GLY A 585 17.53 -14.91 0.31
N TYR A 586 18.17 -14.96 1.48
CA TYR A 586 19.54 -15.48 1.62
C TYR A 586 19.58 -16.99 1.34
N LEU A 587 18.65 -17.76 1.90
CA LEU A 587 18.55 -19.20 1.65
C LEU A 587 18.27 -19.51 0.18
N ALA A 588 17.45 -18.69 -0.49
CA ALA A 588 17.17 -18.83 -1.90
C ALA A 588 18.38 -18.50 -2.78
N LEU A 589 19.22 -17.53 -2.38
CA LEU A 589 20.51 -17.28 -3.03
C LEU A 589 21.43 -18.51 -2.90
N GLU A 590 21.58 -19.07 -1.70
CA GLU A 590 22.38 -20.29 -1.51
C GLU A 590 21.84 -21.46 -2.38
N LYS A 591 20.51 -21.62 -2.45
CA LYS A 591 19.87 -22.62 -3.31
C LYS A 591 20.11 -22.37 -4.80
N SER A 592 20.14 -21.12 -5.26
CA SER A 592 20.42 -20.81 -6.68
C SER A 592 21.87 -21.14 -7.09
N MET A 593 22.78 -21.25 -6.12
CA MET A 593 24.18 -21.63 -6.32
C MET A 593 24.44 -23.13 -6.12
N GLU A 594 23.45 -23.90 -5.66
CA GLU A 594 23.60 -25.32 -5.34
C GLU A 594 24.01 -26.14 -6.58
N GLY A 595 25.03 -27.00 -6.44
CA GLY A 595 25.56 -27.81 -7.54
C GLY A 595 26.44 -27.07 -8.54
N ASN A 596 26.61 -25.74 -8.40
CA ASN A 596 27.48 -24.91 -9.23
C ASN A 596 28.73 -24.45 -8.46
N PRO A 597 29.84 -24.10 -9.13
CA PRO A 597 30.95 -23.40 -8.49
C PRO A 597 30.46 -22.08 -7.86
N ARG A 598 30.88 -21.78 -6.62
CA ARG A 598 30.53 -20.50 -5.98
C ARG A 598 31.01 -19.34 -6.87
N PRO A 599 30.14 -18.34 -7.15
CA PRO A 599 30.54 -17.16 -7.90
C PRO A 599 31.71 -16.43 -7.23
N THR A 600 32.62 -15.90 -8.05
CA THR A 600 33.73 -15.06 -7.56
C THR A 600 33.21 -13.72 -7.05
N SER A 601 34.00 -13.04 -6.22
CA SER A 601 33.69 -11.68 -5.79
C SER A 601 33.53 -10.73 -6.97
N VAL A 602 32.52 -9.85 -6.89
CA VAL A 602 32.29 -8.75 -7.84
C VAL A 602 32.44 -7.46 -7.05
N ASP A 603 33.13 -6.47 -7.64
CA ASP A 603 33.37 -5.16 -7.03
C ASP A 603 34.04 -5.21 -5.64
N GLY A 604 34.79 -6.28 -5.37
CA GLY A 604 35.49 -6.49 -4.09
C GLY A 604 34.65 -7.16 -3.00
N PHE A 605 33.44 -7.60 -3.31
CA PHE A 605 32.51 -8.19 -2.35
C PHE A 605 32.16 -9.64 -2.72
N THR A 606 32.09 -10.53 -1.72
CA THR A 606 31.56 -11.89 -1.93
C THR A 606 30.06 -11.85 -2.27
N PRO A 607 29.48 -12.92 -2.83
CA PRO A 607 28.03 -13.00 -3.05
C PRO A 607 27.21 -12.67 -1.78
N GLU A 608 27.63 -13.17 -0.62
CA GLU A 608 26.96 -12.95 0.66
C GLU A 608 27.06 -11.47 1.10
N GLN A 609 28.21 -10.83 0.89
CA GLN A 609 28.35 -9.40 1.18
C GLN A 609 27.51 -8.54 0.23
N GLN A 610 27.47 -8.88 -1.06
CA GLN A 610 26.62 -8.20 -2.03
C GLN A 610 25.14 -8.31 -1.68
N TYR A 611 24.70 -9.48 -1.22
CA TYR A 611 23.34 -9.71 -0.76
C TYR A 611 22.92 -8.69 0.32
N PHE A 612 23.70 -8.60 1.41
CA PHE A 612 23.37 -7.70 2.51
C PHE A 612 23.51 -6.22 2.11
N ILE A 613 24.53 -5.87 1.32
CA ILE A 613 24.70 -4.49 0.83
C ILE A 613 23.49 -4.09 -0.05
N ALA A 614 23.04 -4.97 -0.95
CA ALA A 614 21.88 -4.73 -1.79
C ALA A 614 20.61 -4.46 -0.96
N TRP A 615 20.39 -5.19 0.13
CA TRP A 615 19.28 -4.91 1.06
C TRP A 615 19.38 -3.52 1.68
N GLY A 616 20.57 -3.16 2.19
CA GLY A 616 20.82 -1.83 2.74
C GLY A 616 20.60 -0.70 1.72
N GLN A 617 21.00 -0.92 0.47
CA GLN A 617 20.80 0.04 -0.63
C GLN A 617 19.33 0.13 -1.07
N ALA A 618 18.60 -0.98 -1.06
CA ALA A 618 17.20 -1.05 -1.46
C ALA A 618 16.22 -0.48 -0.42
N ARG A 619 16.54 -0.57 0.88
CA ARG A 619 15.63 -0.23 1.98
C ARG A 619 16.06 0.92 2.87
N GLY A 620 17.26 1.43 2.65
CA GLY A 620 17.82 2.46 3.51
C GLY A 620 17.24 3.85 3.23
N ASP A 621 15.95 4.04 3.52
CA ASP A 621 15.26 5.32 3.30
C ASP A 621 15.69 6.40 4.31
N GLU A 622 16.00 7.59 3.82
CA GLU A 622 16.03 8.82 4.63
C GLU A 622 14.61 9.37 4.73
N ILE A 623 14.16 9.78 5.93
CA ILE A 623 12.76 10.15 6.17
C ILE A 623 12.72 11.42 7.03
N ARG A 624 11.88 12.39 6.64
CA ARG A 624 11.72 13.64 7.40
C ARG A 624 11.16 13.38 8.81
N PRO A 625 11.58 14.14 9.84
CA PRO A 625 11.14 13.91 11.22
C PRO A 625 9.62 13.91 11.41
N GLU A 626 8.89 14.77 10.70
CA GLU A 626 7.43 14.83 10.74
C GLU A 626 6.80 13.51 10.25
N THR A 627 7.29 12.99 9.12
CA THR A 627 6.87 11.69 8.59
C THR A 627 7.28 10.55 9.53
N GLN A 628 8.47 10.57 10.14
CA GLN A 628 8.86 9.54 11.12
C GLN A 628 7.92 9.51 12.32
N ARG A 629 7.54 10.68 12.86
CA ARG A 629 6.56 10.78 13.95
C ARG A 629 5.22 10.18 13.54
N GLN A 630 4.71 10.54 12.36
CA GLN A 630 3.46 9.98 11.87
C GLN A 630 3.54 8.46 11.72
N MET A 631 4.60 7.94 11.07
CA MET A 631 4.78 6.50 10.88
C MET A 631 4.80 5.74 12.20
N VAL A 632 5.53 6.20 13.22
CA VAL A 632 5.58 5.54 14.53
C VAL A 632 4.22 5.48 15.23
N LEU A 633 3.30 6.39 14.88
CA LEU A 633 1.96 6.45 15.43
C LEU A 633 0.94 5.63 14.63
N THR A 634 1.10 5.54 13.30
CA THR A 634 0.02 5.09 12.42
C THR A 634 0.40 3.97 11.45
N ASP A 635 1.68 3.81 11.13
CA ASP A 635 2.14 2.89 10.08
C ASP A 635 2.55 1.55 10.72
N PRO A 636 2.07 0.39 10.21
CA PRO A 636 2.55 -0.91 10.66
C PRO A 636 4.00 -1.17 10.25
N HIS A 637 4.63 -0.38 9.38
CA HIS A 637 6.02 -0.56 9.03
C HIS A 637 6.98 0.17 9.99
N PRO A 638 8.09 -0.46 10.40
CA PRO A 638 9.19 0.27 11.02
C PRO A 638 9.79 1.31 10.05
N ILE A 639 10.46 2.33 10.57
CA ILE A 639 11.19 3.27 9.69
C ILE A 639 12.37 2.55 9.01
N GLY A 640 12.78 3.05 7.83
CA GLY A 640 13.78 2.39 6.96
C GLY A 640 15.04 1.92 7.69
N LYS A 641 15.60 2.74 8.59
CA LYS A 641 16.75 2.37 9.43
C LYS A 641 16.55 1.04 10.16
N TYR A 642 15.40 0.85 10.81
CA TYR A 642 15.12 -0.34 11.61
C TYR A 642 14.66 -1.53 10.78
N ARG A 643 14.13 -1.31 9.56
CA ARG A 643 13.92 -2.37 8.57
C ARG A 643 15.24 -2.92 8.02
N VAL A 644 16.28 -2.10 7.95
CA VAL A 644 17.63 -2.54 7.60
C VAL A 644 18.27 -3.28 8.78
N ILE A 645 18.48 -2.60 9.91
CA ILE A 645 19.31 -3.17 10.99
C ILE A 645 18.62 -4.27 11.81
N GLY A 646 17.29 -4.17 11.97
CA GLY A 646 16.50 -5.07 12.80
C GLY A 646 16.66 -6.54 12.39
N PRO A 647 16.24 -6.94 11.17
CA PRO A 647 16.35 -8.32 10.71
C PRO A 647 17.80 -8.81 10.62
N MET A 648 18.73 -8.01 10.08
CA MET A 648 20.14 -8.40 9.96
C MET A 648 20.80 -8.70 11.30
N SER A 649 20.45 -7.96 12.36
CA SER A 649 21.04 -8.17 13.68
C SER A 649 20.70 -9.53 14.31
N ASN A 650 19.69 -10.21 13.77
CA ASN A 650 19.29 -11.56 14.15
C ASN A 650 19.96 -12.67 13.32
N MET A 651 20.70 -12.34 12.25
CA MET A 651 21.21 -13.31 11.26
C MET A 651 22.69 -13.69 11.52
N PRO A 652 22.99 -14.95 11.89
CA PRO A 652 24.37 -15.46 11.91
C PRO A 652 25.10 -15.33 10.56
N GLU A 653 24.36 -15.40 9.46
CA GLU A 653 24.88 -15.28 8.09
C GLU A 653 25.47 -13.89 7.85
N PHE A 654 24.80 -12.84 8.34
CA PHE A 654 25.30 -11.47 8.30
C PHE A 654 26.58 -11.33 9.13
N GLN A 655 26.55 -11.81 10.38
CA GLN A 655 27.70 -11.79 11.27
C GLN A 655 28.93 -12.44 10.61
N LYS A 656 28.73 -13.59 9.96
CA LYS A 656 29.80 -14.32 9.24
C LYS A 656 30.29 -13.55 8.01
N ALA A 657 29.40 -13.02 7.18
CA ALA A 657 29.74 -12.34 5.94
C ALA A 657 30.64 -11.11 6.14
N PHE A 658 30.46 -10.40 7.27
CA PHE A 658 31.26 -9.21 7.62
C PHE A 658 32.27 -9.45 8.75
N SER A 659 32.38 -10.69 9.24
CA SER A 659 33.28 -11.05 10.35
C SER A 659 33.07 -10.20 11.61
N CYS A 660 31.79 -9.94 11.94
CA CYS A 660 31.42 -9.19 13.13
C CYS A 660 31.62 -10.03 14.40
N LYS A 661 32.06 -9.37 15.48
CA LYS A 661 32.22 -9.97 16.81
C LYS A 661 30.88 -10.07 17.53
N ASP A 662 30.81 -10.93 18.54
CA ASP A 662 29.57 -11.18 19.29
C ASP A 662 29.08 -9.95 20.07
N ASP A 663 29.96 -8.99 20.36
CA ASP A 663 29.67 -7.75 21.09
C ASP A 663 29.56 -6.51 20.17
N ASP A 664 29.66 -6.69 18.85
CA ASP A 664 29.49 -5.60 17.89
C ASP A 664 28.02 -5.12 17.88
N PRO A 665 27.74 -3.81 17.72
CA PRO A 665 26.38 -3.25 17.79
C PRO A 665 25.36 -3.85 16.81
N MET A 666 25.80 -4.35 15.66
CA MET A 666 24.95 -5.01 14.67
C MET A 666 24.71 -6.49 14.97
N VAL A 667 25.24 -7.04 16.07
CA VAL A 667 25.10 -8.45 16.43
C VAL A 667 24.32 -8.58 17.73
N ARG A 668 23.17 -9.26 17.67
CA ARG A 668 22.46 -9.63 18.90
C ARG A 668 23.09 -10.88 19.52
N PRO A 669 23.19 -10.95 20.87
CA PRO A 669 23.58 -12.18 21.56
C PRO A 669 22.76 -13.38 21.09
N ALA A 670 23.38 -14.55 20.97
CA ALA A 670 22.75 -15.72 20.35
C ALA A 670 21.42 -16.13 21.01
N ASP A 671 21.30 -15.95 22.33
CA ASP A 671 20.09 -16.21 23.13
C ASP A 671 19.02 -15.11 23.02
N GLN A 672 19.34 -13.97 22.42
CA GLN A 672 18.45 -12.83 22.19
C GLN A 672 18.09 -12.60 20.71
N ARG A 673 18.60 -13.45 19.81
CA ARG A 673 18.23 -13.43 18.39
C ARG A 673 16.79 -13.91 18.24
N CYS A 674 15.97 -13.08 17.63
CA CYS A 674 14.63 -13.45 17.26
C CYS A 674 14.67 -14.32 16.00
N ALA A 675 14.03 -15.49 16.06
CA ALA A 675 13.91 -16.41 14.93
C ALA A 675 12.52 -17.04 14.96
N ILE A 676 11.85 -17.06 13.81
CA ILE A 676 10.50 -17.60 13.65
C ILE A 676 10.50 -18.63 12.53
N TRP A 677 10.56 -18.12 11.29
CA TRP A 677 10.74 -18.86 10.05
C TRP A 677 12.23 -19.01 9.82
#